data_AF-A0A938JLS1-F1
#
_entry.id   AF-A0A938JLS1-F1
#
_cell.length_a   1.000
_cell.length_b   1.000
_cell.length_c   1.000
_cell.angle_alpha   90.00
_cell.angle_beta   90.00
_cell.angle_gamma   90.00
#
_symmetry.space_group_name_H-M   'P 1'
#
loop_
_entity.id
_entity.type
_entity.pdbx_description
1 polymer ?
#
loop_
_entity_poly.entity_id
_entity_poly.type
_entity_poly.pdbx_seq_one_letter_code
_entity_poly.pdbx_strand_id
1 'polypeptide(L)'
;PFVQGISTFIKASMDIDPKKILDPLINFSFKDYLNNEQLIRFGKKLGMGRKKIKNATKQAYIAQKYFYRTLKEKGREAFKCLGNGQMTAVIISRPYNSCDANISMDIPSKLRDIGMQAIPMDYLPLDGVDLFSQWPNMYWEFGDRILSAVEIIKKDDRLFPVYITNFGCGPDSFIIQYFEHAIDRPFLKIEVDEHTAGAGVITRCEAFYDSLQNIKKLKDTYRFKQPEQVTKDPVFKRSENRKIYIPYMGDGAYAIQSAFRSAGVESEVMHSDNETLEIGRKHTLGKECYPFIITTGDILRTLKYNDPKKCSFLMPLTHGPCRFGQYNKMQKIIIRELGYHDVPIIAPGSPQSDQFYREYDMQGKRGAKLLLRALAGIFTIDYLEKFLRHTRPYEVNKGQTDKVYQELLAKVCSTLENEKDKEIIDTLTTVLTLAAFEYENIQVRKISKPVIGVVGEIYVRNNTFSNNEIVKKIEELGGEAEVPEFSEWSYHTNATGKLDLTIKQKDLLYKMLGIFKFNGYGQSARVRDFLLNNTGDVHIFNEYGGSLNYKSLIKLIPDFSECIKSYIANRIFKRVLVRYHQLLERPLKTSQIINLDGFNIYDIWDNAEPYIIKWFGEAALSVGKSVDWINKGIDGIVNVLPFTCMPGTMVTAISKRLKEKYKIPWLNLALDGLEQGTTETRIEAFMYQAKQFKLNKNSKF
;
A
#
# COMPACT_ATOMS: atom_id res chain seq x y z
N PRO A 1 7.12 8.27 2.81
CA PRO A 1 5.75 8.52 3.32
C PRO A 1 5.68 9.29 4.65
N PHE A 2 6.48 8.94 5.67
CA PHE A 2 6.48 9.70 6.95
C PHE A 2 6.84 11.18 6.74
N VAL A 3 7.86 11.45 5.93
CA VAL A 3 8.24 12.80 5.47
C VAL A 3 7.08 13.51 4.74
N GLN A 4 6.25 12.78 3.99
CA GLN A 4 5.10 13.38 3.29
C GLN A 4 3.93 13.71 4.24
N GLY A 5 3.82 13.00 5.37
CA GLY A 5 2.83 13.25 6.42
C GLY A 5 3.30 14.23 7.50
N ILE A 6 4.51 14.78 7.42
CA ILE A 6 5.10 15.61 8.48
C ILE A 6 4.26 16.85 8.78
N SER A 7 3.68 17.47 7.75
CA SER A 7 2.80 18.63 7.94
C SER A 7 1.54 18.26 8.73
N THR A 8 0.99 17.06 8.50
CA THR A 8 -0.13 16.51 9.28
C THR A 8 0.26 16.28 10.73
N PHE A 9 1.44 15.69 10.99
CA PHE A 9 1.93 15.50 12.36
C PHE A 9 2.15 16.83 13.08
N ILE A 10 2.79 17.81 12.43
CA ILE A 10 3.02 19.15 13.00
C ILE A 10 1.69 19.81 13.35
N LYS A 11 0.72 19.81 12.43
CA LYS A 11 -0.62 20.39 12.65
C LYS A 11 -1.41 19.71 13.78
N ALA A 12 -1.11 18.46 14.09
CA ALA A 12 -1.79 17.70 15.14
C ALA A 12 -1.08 17.78 16.49
N SER A 13 0.25 17.83 16.49
CA SER A 13 1.07 17.76 17.69
C SER A 13 1.45 19.13 18.25
N MET A 14 1.57 20.15 17.40
CA MET A 14 1.99 21.49 17.78
C MET A 14 0.83 22.48 17.73
N ASP A 15 0.79 23.41 18.67
CA ASP A 15 -0.18 24.52 18.70
C ASP A 15 0.25 25.63 17.73
N ILE A 16 0.27 25.30 16.43
CA ILE A 16 0.61 26.23 15.35
C ILE A 16 -0.65 26.47 14.54
N ASP A 17 -0.99 27.74 14.30
CA ASP A 17 -2.06 28.11 13.37
C ASP A 17 -1.81 27.43 12.00
N PRO A 18 -2.70 26.52 11.56
CA PRO A 18 -2.52 25.80 10.30
C PRO A 18 -2.35 26.71 9.08
N LYS A 19 -2.82 27.97 9.16
CA LYS A 19 -2.62 28.96 8.09
C LYS A 19 -1.17 29.41 7.94
N LYS A 20 -0.35 29.26 8.98
CA LYS A 20 1.10 29.56 8.96
C LYS A 20 1.93 28.42 8.38
N ILE A 21 1.35 27.23 8.21
CA ILE A 21 2.04 26.06 7.67
C ILE A 21 1.81 26.00 6.17
N LEU A 22 2.89 26.08 5.40
CA LEU A 22 2.89 25.94 3.96
C LEU A 22 3.17 24.49 3.58
N ASP A 23 2.18 23.78 3.07
CA ASP A 23 2.26 22.37 2.70
C ASP A 23 1.84 22.12 1.24
N PRO A 24 2.59 22.65 0.25
CA PRO A 24 2.24 22.41 -1.14
C PRO A 24 2.41 20.93 -1.49
N LEU A 25 1.37 20.37 -2.12
CA LEU A 25 1.51 19.07 -2.78
C LEU A 25 2.28 19.25 -4.09
N ILE A 26 3.55 18.85 -4.08
CA ILE A 26 4.41 18.80 -5.25
C ILE A 26 4.58 17.34 -5.64
N ASN A 27 4.15 16.98 -6.83
CA ASN A 27 4.25 15.62 -7.34
C ASN A 27 5.24 15.58 -8.50
N PHE A 28 6.49 15.23 -8.20
CA PHE A 28 7.57 15.11 -9.19
C PHE A 28 7.41 13.94 -10.16
N SER A 29 6.46 13.02 -9.94
CA SER A 29 6.08 12.02 -10.93
C SER A 29 5.37 12.65 -12.14
N PHE A 30 4.88 13.89 -12.00
CA PHE A 30 4.36 14.65 -13.13
C PHE A 30 5.48 15.35 -13.90
N LYS A 31 5.30 15.53 -15.20
CA LYS A 31 6.25 16.27 -16.04
C LYS A 31 6.33 17.74 -15.64
N ASP A 32 7.42 18.41 -16.01
CA ASP A 32 7.78 19.79 -15.66
C ASP A 32 6.62 20.78 -15.74
N TYR A 33 5.69 20.63 -16.70
CA TYR A 33 4.53 21.50 -16.83
C TYR A 33 3.56 21.44 -15.63
N LEU A 34 3.20 20.24 -15.17
CA LEU A 34 2.29 20.07 -14.05
C LEU A 34 2.97 20.47 -12.74
N ASN A 35 4.27 20.20 -12.61
CA ASN A 35 5.10 20.69 -11.50
C ASN A 35 5.10 22.22 -11.48
N ASN A 36 5.25 22.86 -12.64
CA ASN A 36 5.18 24.31 -12.77
C ASN A 36 3.81 24.87 -12.39
N GLU A 37 2.69 24.25 -12.80
CA GLU A 37 1.35 24.73 -12.39
C GLU A 37 1.09 24.53 -10.89
N GLN A 38 1.58 23.44 -10.27
CA GLN A 38 1.53 23.24 -8.82
C GLN A 38 2.30 24.34 -8.08
N LEU A 39 3.53 24.62 -8.53
CA LEU A 39 4.37 25.68 -7.97
C LEU A 39 3.81 27.08 -8.23
N ILE A 40 3.15 27.32 -9.38
CA ILE A 40 2.44 28.57 -9.66
C ILE A 40 1.25 28.73 -8.71
N ARG A 41 0.44 27.69 -8.51
CA ARG A 41 -0.68 27.72 -7.57
C ARG A 41 -0.20 28.01 -6.15
N PHE A 42 0.93 27.40 -5.75
CA PHE A 42 1.55 27.66 -4.46
C PHE A 42 2.11 29.09 -4.35
N GLY A 43 2.93 29.53 -5.30
CA GLY A 43 3.52 30.86 -5.27
C GLY A 43 2.50 31.99 -5.33
N LYS A 44 1.33 31.77 -5.95
CA LYS A 44 0.19 32.71 -5.87
C LYS A 44 -0.33 32.88 -4.44
N LYS A 45 -0.33 31.83 -3.62
CA LYS A 45 -0.68 31.94 -2.18
C LYS A 45 0.33 32.79 -1.40
N LEU A 46 1.56 32.90 -1.91
CA LEU A 46 2.61 33.78 -1.38
C LEU A 46 2.55 35.21 -1.95
N GLY A 47 1.48 35.55 -2.69
CA GLY A 47 1.33 36.87 -3.33
C GLY A 47 2.25 37.11 -4.53
N MET A 48 2.89 36.07 -5.08
CA MET A 48 3.86 36.22 -6.17
C MET A 48 3.21 36.11 -7.56
N GLY A 49 3.69 36.95 -8.49
CA GLY A 49 3.25 36.93 -9.89
C GLY A 49 3.78 35.71 -10.67
N ARG A 50 2.99 35.22 -11.63
CA ARG A 50 3.29 34.01 -12.44
C ARG A 50 4.67 34.03 -13.10
N LYS A 51 5.11 35.18 -13.62
CA LYS A 51 6.44 35.34 -14.25
C LYS A 51 7.59 35.14 -13.27
N LYS A 52 7.49 35.75 -12.08
CA LYS A 52 8.49 35.60 -11.00
C LYS A 52 8.58 34.14 -10.53
N ILE A 53 7.44 33.48 -10.37
CA ILE A 53 7.39 32.06 -9.96
C ILE A 53 8.08 31.18 -11.01
N LYS A 54 7.72 31.31 -12.30
CA LYS A 54 8.35 30.54 -13.38
C LYS A 54 9.88 30.73 -13.42
N ASN A 55 10.35 31.95 -13.25
CA ASN A 55 11.78 32.24 -13.21
C ASN A 55 12.46 31.56 -12.00
N ALA A 56 11.86 31.66 -10.81
CA ALA A 56 12.38 30.99 -9.61
C ALA A 56 12.41 29.46 -9.76
N THR A 57 11.34 28.86 -10.31
CA THR A 57 11.28 27.42 -10.58
C THR A 57 12.35 26.99 -11.57
N LYS A 58 12.61 27.76 -12.63
CA LYS A 58 13.70 27.48 -13.57
C LYS A 58 15.06 27.47 -12.88
N GLN A 59 15.34 28.46 -12.03
CA GLN A 59 16.60 28.52 -11.28
C GLN A 59 16.75 27.35 -10.30
N ALA A 60 15.67 26.96 -9.61
CA ALA A 60 15.68 25.79 -8.73
C ALA A 60 16.05 24.49 -9.47
N TYR A 61 15.46 24.25 -10.66
CA TYR A 61 15.81 23.08 -11.47
C TYR A 61 17.26 23.11 -11.98
N ILE A 62 17.80 24.29 -12.32
CA ILE A 62 19.21 24.43 -12.71
C ILE A 62 20.12 24.06 -11.53
N ALA A 63 19.87 24.61 -10.35
CA ALA A 63 20.63 24.33 -9.15
C ALA A 63 20.60 22.83 -8.80
N GLN A 64 19.42 22.20 -8.90
CA GLN A 64 19.28 20.78 -8.61
C GLN A 64 20.01 19.89 -9.64
N LYS A 65 19.94 20.21 -10.94
CA LYS A 65 20.73 19.50 -11.97
C LYS A 65 22.23 19.66 -11.75
N TYR A 66 22.67 20.87 -11.38
CA TYR A 66 24.06 21.13 -11.06
C TYR A 66 24.53 20.28 -9.88
N PHE A 67 23.76 20.25 -8.79
CA PHE A 67 24.04 19.42 -7.61
C PHE A 67 24.21 17.93 -7.96
N TYR A 68 23.26 17.34 -8.71
CA TYR A 68 23.36 15.93 -9.11
C TYR A 68 24.56 15.65 -10.03
N ARG A 69 24.91 16.59 -10.91
CA ARG A 69 26.11 16.46 -11.76
C ARG A 69 27.38 16.47 -10.92
N THR A 70 27.51 17.44 -10.00
CA THR A 70 28.66 17.55 -9.11
C THR A 70 28.80 16.32 -8.21
N LEU A 71 27.69 15.77 -7.71
CA LEU A 71 27.68 14.49 -6.96
C LEU A 71 28.33 13.35 -7.75
N LYS A 72 27.96 13.19 -9.03
CA LYS A 72 28.52 12.16 -9.91
C LYS A 72 29.99 12.41 -10.24
N GLU A 73 30.38 13.67 -10.45
CA GLU A 73 31.77 14.06 -10.67
C GLU A 73 32.62 13.73 -9.44
N LYS A 74 32.16 14.10 -8.24
CA LYS A 74 32.82 13.78 -6.97
C LYS A 74 32.90 12.28 -6.71
N GLY A 75 31.88 11.52 -7.07
CA GLY A 75 31.93 10.06 -7.06
C GLY A 75 33.07 9.52 -7.92
N ARG A 76 33.17 9.97 -9.18
CA ARG A 76 34.26 9.55 -10.09
C ARG A 76 35.64 9.93 -9.57
N GLU A 77 35.79 11.12 -9.00
CA GLU A 77 37.03 11.56 -8.35
C GLU A 77 37.40 10.62 -7.19
N ALA A 78 36.45 10.33 -6.30
CA ALA A 78 36.67 9.42 -5.17
C ALA A 78 37.11 8.03 -5.65
N PHE A 79 36.45 7.46 -6.67
CA PHE A 79 36.80 6.15 -7.24
C PHE A 79 38.20 6.10 -7.87
N LYS A 80 38.65 7.18 -8.50
CA LYS A 80 40.02 7.27 -9.06
C LYS A 80 41.09 7.28 -7.96
N CYS A 81 40.76 7.85 -6.80
CA CYS A 81 41.66 7.93 -5.66
C CYS A 81 41.70 6.64 -4.81
N LEU A 82 40.81 5.67 -5.06
CA LEU A 82 40.80 4.41 -4.31
C LEU A 82 42.02 3.55 -4.69
N GLY A 83 42.93 3.35 -3.74
CA GLY A 83 44.09 2.48 -3.91
C GLY A 83 43.73 1.00 -4.07
N ASN A 84 44.64 0.21 -4.65
CA ASN A 84 44.47 -1.25 -4.72
C ASN A 84 44.42 -1.86 -3.31
N GLY A 85 43.36 -2.60 -3.02
CA GLY A 85 43.16 -3.26 -1.72
C GLY A 85 42.78 -2.31 -0.57
N GLN A 86 42.50 -1.04 -0.83
CA GLN A 86 41.91 -0.13 0.15
C GLN A 86 40.47 -0.58 0.45
N MET A 87 40.10 -0.59 1.74
CA MET A 87 38.72 -0.89 2.14
C MET A 87 37.94 0.41 2.27
N THR A 88 36.81 0.47 1.57
CA THR A 88 35.97 1.66 1.48
C THR A 88 34.57 1.32 1.93
N ALA A 89 34.09 2.01 2.96
CA ALA A 89 32.72 1.96 3.41
C ALA A 89 31.82 2.71 2.43
N VAL A 90 30.81 2.02 1.90
CA VAL A 90 29.71 2.65 1.17
C VAL A 90 28.55 2.82 2.13
N ILE A 91 28.21 4.07 2.44
CA ILE A 91 27.08 4.39 3.32
C ILE A 91 25.78 4.17 2.55
N ILE A 92 25.07 3.10 2.92
CA ILE A 92 23.77 2.71 2.37
C ILE A 92 22.69 3.27 3.28
N SER A 93 22.00 4.32 2.83
CA SER A 93 20.89 4.93 3.57
C SER A 93 20.09 5.90 2.71
N ARG A 94 19.05 6.50 3.27
CA ARG A 94 18.45 7.70 2.66
C ARG A 94 19.24 8.95 3.08
N PRO A 95 19.32 9.98 2.22
CA PRO A 95 20.03 11.22 2.53
C PRO A 95 19.59 11.90 3.83
N TYR A 96 18.30 11.88 4.16
CA TYR A 96 17.81 12.47 5.41
C TYR A 96 18.27 11.72 6.68
N ASN A 97 18.80 10.50 6.52
CA ASN A 97 19.34 9.71 7.61
C ASN A 97 20.88 9.74 7.60
N SER A 98 21.53 9.64 6.43
CA SER A 98 23.00 9.60 6.32
C SER A 98 23.71 10.95 6.28
N CYS A 99 23.03 12.02 5.89
CA CYS A 99 23.67 13.33 5.66
C CYS A 99 23.51 14.30 6.83
N ASP A 100 22.74 13.93 7.86
CA ASP A 100 22.66 14.68 9.11
C ASP A 100 23.58 14.01 10.15
N ALA A 101 24.56 14.74 10.67
CA ALA A 101 25.55 14.21 11.59
C ALA A 101 24.94 13.76 12.93
N ASN A 102 23.84 14.37 13.37
CA ASN A 102 23.16 13.98 14.60
C ASN A 102 22.34 12.70 14.38
N ILE A 103 21.55 12.65 13.30
CA ILE A 103 20.70 11.50 13.00
C ILE A 103 21.54 10.26 12.64
N SER A 104 22.61 10.44 11.86
CA SER A 104 23.53 9.36 11.50
C SER A 104 24.52 9.00 12.61
N MET A 105 24.50 9.70 13.75
CA MET A 105 25.51 9.59 14.81
C MET A 105 26.95 9.77 14.28
N ASP A 106 27.11 10.56 13.22
CA ASP A 106 28.36 10.84 12.49
C ASP A 106 29.20 9.59 12.15
N ILE A 107 28.52 8.47 11.87
CA ILE A 107 29.14 7.20 11.44
C ILE A 107 30.17 7.40 10.31
N PRO A 108 29.90 8.22 9.27
CA PRO A 108 30.87 8.42 8.20
C PRO A 108 32.20 9.00 8.68
N SER A 109 32.20 9.89 9.67
CA SER A 109 33.43 10.47 10.23
C SER A 109 34.15 9.46 11.12
N LYS A 110 33.41 8.75 11.99
CA LYS A 110 33.96 7.68 12.83
C LYS A 110 34.67 6.59 12.03
N LEU A 111 34.11 6.20 10.88
CA LEU A 111 34.75 5.25 9.96
C LEU A 111 36.07 5.79 9.40
N ARG A 112 36.15 7.09 9.08
CA ARG A 112 37.39 7.72 8.61
C ARG A 112 38.44 7.79 9.72
N ASP A 113 38.03 8.04 10.96
CA ASP A 113 38.94 8.11 12.12
C ASP A 113 39.64 6.76 12.38
N ILE A 114 38.95 5.64 12.13
CA ILE A 114 39.55 4.28 12.21
C ILE A 114 40.27 3.84 10.92
N GLY A 115 40.46 4.75 9.96
CA GLY A 115 41.22 4.52 8.72
C GLY A 115 40.44 3.89 7.57
N MET A 116 39.10 3.82 7.67
CA MET A 116 38.24 3.34 6.58
C MET A 116 37.64 4.52 5.81
N GLN A 117 37.95 4.64 4.52
CA GLN A 117 37.34 5.67 3.68
C GLN A 117 35.82 5.47 3.66
N ALA A 118 35.04 6.53 3.85
CA ALA A 118 33.58 6.47 3.77
C ALA A 118 33.07 7.33 2.60
N ILE A 119 32.22 6.75 1.75
CA ILE A 119 31.54 7.43 0.64
C ILE A 119 30.03 7.18 0.69
N PRO A 120 29.18 8.15 0.35
CA PRO A 120 27.74 7.92 0.26
C PRO A 120 27.39 7.08 -0.98
N MET A 121 26.29 6.31 -0.94
CA MET A 121 25.83 5.55 -2.11
C MET A 121 25.54 6.43 -3.33
N ASP A 122 25.24 7.73 -3.14
CA ASP A 122 25.04 8.70 -4.22
C ASP A 122 26.28 8.93 -5.10
N TYR A 123 27.47 8.51 -4.65
CA TYR A 123 28.70 8.53 -5.46
C TYR A 123 28.77 7.37 -6.46
N LEU A 124 27.94 6.35 -6.29
CA LEU A 124 27.88 5.20 -7.20
C LEU A 124 27.10 5.55 -8.48
N PRO A 125 27.43 4.95 -9.63
CA PRO A 125 26.68 5.12 -10.88
C PRO A 125 25.37 4.33 -10.89
N LEU A 126 24.47 4.62 -9.94
CA LEU A 126 23.22 3.88 -9.70
C LEU A 126 22.29 3.84 -10.92
N ASP A 127 22.17 4.96 -11.65
CA ASP A 127 21.24 5.10 -12.79
C ASP A 127 21.54 4.16 -13.97
N GLY A 128 22.71 3.51 -13.98
CA GLY A 128 23.12 2.57 -15.02
C GLY A 128 22.73 1.12 -14.77
N VAL A 129 22.06 0.82 -13.64
CA VAL A 129 21.69 -0.54 -13.24
C VAL A 129 20.23 -0.81 -13.61
N ASP A 130 19.99 -1.88 -14.36
CA ASP A 130 18.62 -2.37 -14.62
C ASP A 130 18.22 -3.43 -13.58
N LEU A 131 17.47 -2.99 -12.56
CA LEU A 131 16.95 -3.87 -11.52
C LEU A 131 15.59 -4.49 -11.85
N PHE A 132 14.87 -3.98 -12.85
CA PHE A 132 13.46 -4.34 -13.05
C PHE A 132 13.28 -5.85 -13.29
N SER A 133 14.26 -6.47 -13.96
CA SER A 133 14.30 -7.91 -14.19
C SER A 133 14.42 -8.75 -12.92
N GLN A 134 15.17 -8.27 -11.91
CA GLN A 134 15.45 -8.99 -10.66
C GLN A 134 14.43 -8.68 -9.56
N TRP A 135 14.03 -7.41 -9.47
CA TRP A 135 13.17 -6.85 -8.43
C TRP A 135 11.94 -6.17 -9.04
N PRO A 136 11.06 -6.92 -9.72
CA PRO A 136 9.84 -6.36 -10.27
C PRO A 136 8.98 -5.79 -9.15
N ASN A 137 8.34 -4.65 -9.42
CA ASN A 137 7.51 -3.92 -8.46
C ASN A 137 8.26 -3.33 -7.25
N MET A 138 9.58 -3.11 -7.32
CA MET A 138 10.28 -2.23 -6.38
C MET A 138 9.91 -0.76 -6.67
N TYR A 139 8.75 -0.32 -6.19
CA TYR A 139 8.23 1.02 -6.42
C TYR A 139 8.82 2.08 -5.47
N TRP A 140 9.59 1.66 -4.44
CA TRP A 140 10.32 2.59 -3.59
C TRP A 140 11.61 2.99 -4.27
N GLU A 141 11.73 4.26 -4.67
CA GLU A 141 12.95 4.82 -5.28
C GLU A 141 14.22 4.48 -4.47
N PHE A 142 14.18 4.64 -3.15
CA PHE A 142 15.33 4.30 -2.32
C PHE A 142 15.56 2.79 -2.19
N GLY A 143 14.54 1.95 -2.34
CA GLY A 143 14.74 0.50 -2.44
C GLY A 143 15.49 0.14 -3.72
N ASP A 144 15.08 0.71 -4.85
CA ASP A 144 15.76 0.58 -6.14
C ASP A 144 17.22 1.07 -6.08
N ARG A 145 17.46 2.27 -5.54
CA ARG A 145 18.82 2.81 -5.39
C ARG A 145 19.71 1.96 -4.48
N ILE A 146 19.17 1.45 -3.38
CA ILE A 146 19.91 0.59 -2.44
C ILE A 146 20.28 -0.74 -3.09
N LEU A 147 19.35 -1.38 -3.80
CA LEU A 147 19.62 -2.63 -4.51
C LEU A 147 20.55 -2.41 -5.71
N SER A 148 20.50 -1.24 -6.36
CA SER A 148 21.43 -0.88 -7.44
C SER A 148 22.84 -0.71 -6.90
N ALA A 149 22.98 -0.17 -5.68
CA ALA A 149 24.26 -0.10 -5.00
C ALA A 149 24.85 -1.49 -4.76
N VAL A 150 24.03 -2.49 -4.39
CA VAL A 150 24.48 -3.88 -4.20
C VAL A 150 25.12 -4.44 -5.47
N GLU A 151 24.50 -4.25 -6.63
CA GLU A 151 25.01 -4.76 -7.91
C GLU A 151 26.32 -4.10 -8.37
N ILE A 152 26.58 -2.87 -7.93
CA ILE A 152 27.86 -2.18 -8.16
C ILE A 152 28.90 -2.65 -7.15
N ILE A 153 28.54 -2.75 -5.87
CA ILE A 153 29.42 -3.18 -4.79
C ILE A 153 29.97 -4.57 -5.09
N LYS A 154 29.12 -5.51 -5.55
CA LYS A 154 29.52 -6.88 -5.91
C LYS A 154 30.62 -6.96 -6.97
N LYS A 155 30.81 -5.92 -7.78
CA LYS A 155 31.79 -5.86 -8.88
C LYS A 155 33.13 -5.26 -8.46
N ASP A 156 33.24 -4.69 -7.26
CA ASP A 156 34.45 -4.03 -6.77
C ASP A 156 34.78 -4.48 -5.34
N ASP A 157 35.81 -5.32 -5.19
CA ASP A 157 36.23 -5.92 -3.91
C ASP A 157 36.72 -4.91 -2.86
N ARG A 158 36.89 -3.64 -3.24
CA ARG A 158 37.26 -2.56 -2.32
C ARG A 158 36.06 -2.03 -1.53
N LEU A 159 34.84 -2.31 -1.97
CA LEU A 159 33.61 -1.71 -1.45
C LEU A 159 32.90 -2.61 -0.44
N PHE A 160 32.62 -2.06 0.74
CA PHE A 160 31.94 -2.72 1.84
C PHE A 160 30.75 -1.88 2.31
N PRO A 161 29.53 -2.42 2.36
CA PRO A 161 28.37 -1.63 2.75
C PRO A 161 28.31 -1.38 4.26
N VAL A 162 27.95 -0.15 4.63
CA VAL A 162 27.50 0.23 5.97
C VAL A 162 26.08 0.75 5.84
N TYR A 163 25.11 -0.10 6.18
CA TYR A 163 23.68 0.20 6.11
C TYR A 163 23.23 0.94 7.37
N ILE A 164 22.81 2.19 7.22
CA ILE A 164 22.23 2.99 8.30
C ILE A 164 20.72 3.05 8.10
N THR A 165 19.96 2.57 9.07
CA THR A 165 18.49 2.60 9.08
C THR A 165 17.98 3.19 10.39
N ASN A 166 16.66 3.38 10.49
CA ASN A 166 16.01 3.89 11.70
C ASN A 166 15.03 2.86 12.25
N PHE A 167 14.88 2.84 13.57
CA PHE A 167 13.86 2.03 14.22
C PHE A 167 12.47 2.31 13.63
N GLY A 168 11.70 1.26 13.35
CA GLY A 168 10.36 1.37 12.78
C GLY A 168 10.29 1.85 11.33
N CYS A 169 11.42 1.87 10.60
CA CYS A 169 11.41 2.31 9.21
C CYS A 169 10.62 1.34 8.31
N GLY A 170 9.48 1.83 7.80
CA GLY A 170 8.54 0.96 7.12
C GLY A 170 9.06 0.26 5.87
N PRO A 171 9.61 0.97 4.86
CA PRO A 171 10.15 0.30 3.68
C PRO A 171 11.33 -0.64 3.99
N ASP A 172 12.15 -0.31 5.00
CA ASP A 172 13.31 -1.15 5.38
C ASP A 172 12.93 -2.46 6.03
N SER A 173 11.68 -2.61 6.48
CA SER A 173 11.18 -3.93 6.88
C SER A 173 11.22 -4.94 5.75
N PHE A 174 11.32 -4.51 4.48
CA PHE A 174 11.50 -5.38 3.31
C PHE A 174 12.85 -5.16 2.62
N ILE A 175 13.28 -3.90 2.44
CA ILE A 175 14.50 -3.58 1.68
C ILE A 175 15.75 -4.19 2.33
N ILE A 176 15.84 -4.23 3.67
CA ILE A 176 16.99 -4.83 4.36
C ILE A 176 17.08 -6.32 4.09
N GLN A 177 15.95 -7.03 4.08
CA GLN A 177 15.91 -8.46 3.77
C GLN A 177 16.30 -8.72 2.31
N TYR A 178 15.83 -7.90 1.37
CA TYR A 178 16.26 -7.98 -0.03
C TYR A 178 17.76 -7.69 -0.19
N PHE A 179 18.25 -6.69 0.53
CA PHE A 179 19.68 -6.36 0.56
C PHE A 179 20.51 -7.53 1.10
N GLU A 180 20.09 -8.13 2.21
CA GLU A 180 20.73 -9.29 2.85
C GLU A 180 20.78 -10.51 1.94
N HIS A 181 19.70 -10.74 1.19
CA HIS A 181 19.63 -11.83 0.23
C HIS A 181 20.48 -11.57 -1.03
N ALA A 182 20.64 -10.30 -1.43
CA ALA A 182 21.33 -9.93 -2.66
C ALA A 182 22.86 -9.78 -2.51
N ILE A 183 23.34 -9.39 -1.33
CA ILE A 183 24.75 -9.12 -1.06
C ILE A 183 25.53 -10.42 -0.78
N ASP A 184 26.76 -10.52 -1.30
CA ASP A 184 27.61 -11.70 -1.20
C ASP A 184 28.74 -11.58 -0.16
N ARG A 185 28.90 -10.39 0.42
CA ARG A 185 30.04 -9.99 1.25
C ARG A 185 29.60 -9.40 2.60
N PRO A 186 30.50 -9.31 3.59
CA PRO A 186 30.20 -8.70 4.88
C PRO A 186 29.75 -7.26 4.75
N PHE A 187 28.80 -6.87 5.59
CA PHE A 187 28.29 -5.51 5.70
C PHE A 187 27.95 -5.22 7.17
N LEU A 188 27.93 -3.94 7.52
CA LEU A 188 27.54 -3.47 8.85
C LEU A 188 26.13 -2.87 8.78
N LYS A 189 25.19 -3.39 9.56
CA LYS A 189 23.83 -2.83 9.68
C LYS A 189 23.67 -2.10 10.99
N ILE A 190 23.54 -0.78 10.98
CA ILE A 190 23.28 0.04 12.15
C ILE A 190 21.85 0.57 12.07
N GLU A 191 21.04 0.20 13.06
CA GLU A 191 19.76 0.82 13.33
C GLU A 191 19.97 1.91 14.37
N VAL A 192 19.55 3.13 14.03
CA VAL A 192 19.64 4.30 14.91
C VAL A 192 18.24 4.67 15.39
N ASP A 193 18.13 4.98 16.66
CA ASP A 193 16.96 5.58 17.30
C ASP A 193 17.37 6.82 18.13
N GLU A 194 16.39 7.51 18.70
CA GLU A 194 16.63 8.71 19.53
C GLU A 194 17.45 8.41 20.80
N HIS A 195 17.47 7.15 21.26
CA HIS A 195 18.15 6.73 22.49
C HIS A 195 19.54 6.12 22.25
N THR A 196 19.98 6.00 21.00
CA THR A 196 21.22 5.30 20.66
C THR A 196 22.44 6.09 21.16
N ALA A 197 23.19 5.53 22.10
CA ALA A 197 24.42 6.14 22.61
C ALA A 197 25.58 6.04 21.60
N GLY A 198 26.30 7.14 21.39
CA GLY A 198 27.37 7.23 20.39
C GLY A 198 28.54 6.25 20.59
N ALA A 199 28.81 5.81 21.82
CA ALA A 199 29.89 4.87 22.14
C ALA A 199 29.64 3.47 21.54
N GLY A 200 28.42 2.95 21.64
CA GLY A 200 28.08 1.64 21.10
C GLY A 200 28.16 1.57 19.57
N VAL A 201 27.99 2.70 18.89
CA VAL A 201 28.12 2.80 17.42
C VAL A 201 29.59 2.68 16.98
N ILE A 202 30.52 3.30 17.70
CA ILE A 202 31.96 3.27 17.39
C ILE A 202 32.49 1.84 17.50
N THR A 203 32.21 1.16 18.60
CA THR A 203 32.68 -0.23 18.82
C THR A 203 32.20 -1.18 17.72
N ARG A 204 31.00 -0.97 17.17
CA ARG A 204 30.48 -1.76 16.05
C ARG A 204 31.20 -1.45 14.73
N CYS A 205 31.61 -0.20 14.52
CA CYS A 205 32.42 0.19 13.37
C CYS A 205 33.83 -0.40 13.45
N GLU A 206 34.46 -0.36 14.63
CA GLU A 206 35.77 -0.97 14.91
C GLU A 206 35.72 -2.48 14.69
N ALA A 207 34.76 -3.17 15.31
CA ALA A 207 34.58 -4.61 15.15
C ALA A 207 34.33 -5.02 13.69
N PHE A 208 33.59 -4.20 12.93
CA PHE A 208 33.39 -4.43 11.50
C PHE A 208 34.70 -4.29 10.72
N TYR A 209 35.45 -3.21 10.94
CA TYR A 209 36.73 -2.97 10.28
C TYR A 209 37.73 -4.10 10.56
N ASP A 210 37.84 -4.55 11.81
CA ASP A 210 38.69 -5.66 12.22
C ASP A 210 38.29 -6.98 11.55
N SER A 211 36.98 -7.25 11.44
CA SER A 211 36.45 -8.42 10.72
C SER A 211 36.88 -8.42 9.25
N LEU A 212 36.81 -7.25 8.58
CA LEU A 212 37.24 -7.13 7.19
C LEU A 212 38.75 -7.33 7.01
N GLN A 213 39.58 -6.82 7.92
CA GLN A 213 41.02 -7.04 7.91
C GLN A 213 41.35 -8.53 8.01
N ASN A 214 40.62 -9.28 8.84
CA ASN A 214 40.80 -10.73 8.97
C ASN A 214 40.41 -11.49 7.69
N ILE A 215 39.31 -11.10 7.04
CA ILE A 215 38.91 -11.70 5.76
C ILE A 215 39.96 -11.44 4.67
N LYS A 216 40.53 -10.23 4.63
CA LYS A 216 41.59 -9.89 3.69
C LYS A 216 42.85 -10.76 3.87
N LYS A 217 43.14 -11.20 5.10
CA LYS A 217 44.24 -12.15 5.41
C LYS A 217 43.93 -13.58 4.96
N LEU A 218 42.66 -13.96 4.85
CA LEU A 218 42.18 -15.31 4.55
C LEU A 218 41.80 -15.52 3.07
N LYS A 219 42.27 -14.64 2.16
CA LYS A 219 41.85 -14.57 0.74
C LYS A 219 41.92 -15.89 -0.04
N ASP A 220 42.77 -16.83 0.36
CA ASP A 220 42.90 -18.13 -0.32
C ASP A 220 41.87 -19.19 0.14
N THR A 221 41.16 -18.95 1.24
CA THR A 221 40.21 -19.91 1.85
C THR A 221 38.78 -19.39 1.92
N TYR A 222 38.58 -18.07 1.90
CA TYR A 222 37.26 -17.46 2.05
C TYR A 222 36.57 -17.25 0.69
N ARG A 223 35.57 -18.08 0.38
CA ARG A 223 34.67 -17.85 -0.76
C ARG A 223 33.40 -17.15 -0.28
N PHE A 224 33.08 -16.01 -0.90
CA PHE A 224 31.80 -15.34 -0.71
C PHE A 224 30.65 -16.28 -1.05
N LYS A 225 29.57 -16.22 -0.27
CA LYS A 225 28.37 -17.01 -0.52
C LYS A 225 27.84 -16.58 -1.89
N GLN A 226 27.81 -17.51 -2.85
CA GLN A 226 27.17 -17.23 -4.12
C GLN A 226 25.68 -17.04 -3.85
N PRO A 227 25.10 -15.87 -4.17
CA PRO A 227 23.66 -15.71 -4.06
C PRO A 227 22.98 -16.76 -4.93
N GLU A 228 21.87 -17.31 -4.45
CA GLU A 228 21.11 -18.32 -5.18
C GLU A 228 20.78 -17.77 -6.57
N GLN A 229 21.07 -18.54 -7.63
CA GLN A 229 20.72 -18.10 -8.99
C GLN A 229 19.22 -17.80 -9.03
N VAL A 230 18.86 -16.64 -9.59
CA VAL A 230 17.47 -16.24 -9.76
C VAL A 230 16.79 -17.23 -10.71
N THR A 231 16.23 -18.29 -10.15
CA THR A 231 15.33 -19.18 -10.87
C THR A 231 14.03 -18.42 -11.13
N LYS A 232 13.42 -18.64 -12.29
CA LYS A 232 12.11 -18.05 -12.58
C LYS A 232 11.13 -18.54 -11.51
N ASP A 233 10.36 -17.61 -10.93
CA ASP A 233 9.34 -17.95 -9.95
C ASP A 233 8.39 -19.02 -10.52
N PRO A 234 7.96 -20.00 -9.72
CA PRO A 234 6.99 -20.99 -10.14
C PRO A 234 5.69 -20.30 -10.54
N VAL A 235 5.10 -20.81 -11.61
CA VAL A 235 3.90 -20.24 -12.21
C VAL A 235 2.75 -21.23 -12.08
N PHE A 236 1.58 -20.73 -11.73
CA PHE A 236 0.38 -21.56 -11.64
C PHE A 236 0.03 -22.16 -13.00
N LYS A 237 -0.22 -23.47 -13.03
CA LYS A 237 -0.76 -24.19 -14.19
C LYS A 237 -1.98 -25.00 -13.79
N ARG A 238 -3.07 -24.82 -14.51
CA ARG A 238 -4.33 -25.54 -14.29
C ARG A 238 -4.17 -27.05 -14.44
N SER A 239 -3.30 -27.51 -15.33
CA SER A 239 -3.01 -28.94 -15.53
C SER A 239 -2.42 -29.63 -14.30
N GLU A 240 -1.84 -28.87 -13.36
CA GLU A 240 -1.25 -29.43 -12.14
C GLU A 240 -2.32 -29.69 -11.06
N ASN A 241 -3.57 -29.27 -11.29
CA ASN A 241 -4.74 -29.47 -10.41
C ASN A 241 -4.44 -29.10 -8.95
N ARG A 242 -3.86 -27.91 -8.76
CA ARG A 242 -3.54 -27.34 -7.45
C ARG A 242 -4.75 -26.61 -6.89
N LYS A 243 -4.94 -26.71 -5.57
CA LYS A 243 -5.90 -25.91 -4.82
C LYS A 243 -5.36 -24.50 -4.61
N ILE A 244 -6.19 -23.49 -4.80
CA ILE A 244 -5.86 -22.08 -4.51
C ILE A 244 -6.31 -21.75 -3.08
N TYR A 245 -5.36 -21.47 -2.22
CA TYR A 245 -5.60 -21.00 -0.86
C TYR A 245 -5.71 -19.47 -0.82
N ILE A 246 -6.76 -18.97 -0.16
CA ILE A 246 -7.15 -17.55 -0.14
C ILE A 246 -6.99 -17.01 1.29
N PRO A 247 -6.25 -15.92 1.52
CA PRO A 247 -6.15 -15.29 2.82
C PRO A 247 -7.52 -14.83 3.35
N TYR A 248 -7.82 -15.12 4.61
CA TYR A 248 -9.05 -14.64 5.24
C TYR A 248 -8.94 -13.16 5.64
N MET A 249 -9.64 -12.31 4.90
CA MET A 249 -9.70 -10.86 5.11
C MET A 249 -11.14 -10.40 5.38
N GLY A 250 -11.91 -11.23 6.11
CA GLY A 250 -13.36 -11.13 6.26
C GLY A 250 -14.11 -12.08 5.32
N ASP A 251 -15.42 -12.18 5.49
CA ASP A 251 -16.24 -13.21 4.85
C ASP A 251 -16.39 -13.02 3.33
N GLY A 252 -16.05 -11.84 2.82
CA GLY A 252 -15.86 -11.62 1.38
C GLY A 252 -14.84 -12.58 0.73
N ALA A 253 -13.92 -13.17 1.51
CA ALA A 253 -13.03 -14.23 1.02
C ALA A 253 -13.79 -15.48 0.53
N TYR A 254 -14.94 -15.81 1.14
CA TYR A 254 -15.79 -16.91 0.68
C TYR A 254 -16.45 -16.62 -0.66
N ALA A 255 -16.78 -15.35 -0.95
CA ALA A 255 -17.26 -14.98 -2.28
C ALA A 255 -16.18 -15.19 -3.36
N ILE A 256 -14.90 -14.93 -3.04
CA ILE A 256 -13.77 -15.20 -3.94
C ILE A 256 -13.59 -16.71 -4.13
N GLN A 257 -13.66 -17.50 -3.05
CA GLN A 257 -13.61 -18.96 -3.09
C GLN A 257 -14.70 -19.53 -4.00
N SER A 258 -15.95 -19.14 -3.76
CA SER A 258 -17.11 -19.59 -4.53
C SER A 258 -17.04 -19.15 -6.00
N ALA A 259 -16.54 -17.94 -6.27
CA ALA A 259 -16.27 -17.52 -7.63
C ALA A 259 -15.23 -18.44 -8.32
N PHE A 260 -14.10 -18.75 -7.69
CA PHE A 260 -13.11 -19.67 -8.27
C PHE A 260 -13.68 -21.07 -8.51
N ARG A 261 -14.45 -21.60 -7.57
CA ARG A 261 -15.12 -22.91 -7.72
C ARG A 261 -16.09 -22.93 -8.90
N SER A 262 -16.82 -21.84 -9.14
CA SER A 262 -17.68 -21.72 -10.33
C SER A 262 -16.93 -21.80 -11.67
N ALA A 263 -15.63 -21.46 -11.67
CA ALA A 263 -14.75 -21.59 -12.83
C ALA A 263 -14.06 -22.98 -12.92
N GLY A 264 -14.42 -23.91 -12.03
CA GLY A 264 -13.80 -25.23 -11.91
C GLY A 264 -12.40 -25.17 -11.31
N VAL A 265 -12.18 -24.28 -10.35
CA VAL A 265 -10.91 -24.13 -9.63
C VAL A 265 -11.13 -24.45 -8.16
N GLU A 266 -10.51 -25.55 -7.72
CA GLU A 266 -10.41 -25.92 -6.30
C GLU A 266 -9.83 -24.76 -5.51
N SER A 267 -10.55 -24.30 -4.49
CA SER A 267 -10.09 -23.20 -3.63
C SER A 267 -10.63 -23.31 -2.22
N GLU A 268 -9.88 -22.72 -1.28
CA GLU A 268 -10.15 -22.78 0.15
C GLU A 268 -9.64 -21.51 0.86
N VAL A 269 -10.42 -21.01 1.81
CA VAL A 269 -10.05 -19.87 2.66
C VAL A 269 -9.17 -20.34 3.83
N MET A 270 -8.05 -19.66 4.05
CA MET A 270 -7.13 -19.91 5.17
C MET A 270 -7.52 -19.10 6.39
N HIS A 271 -7.82 -19.77 7.50
CA HIS A 271 -8.09 -19.13 8.78
C HIS A 271 -6.83 -19.05 9.65
N SER A 272 -6.67 -17.92 10.32
CA SER A 272 -5.54 -17.63 11.20
C SER A 272 -5.83 -18.02 12.65
N ASP A 273 -4.84 -18.58 13.33
CA ASP A 273 -4.89 -18.91 14.75
C ASP A 273 -3.55 -18.62 15.45
N ASN A 274 -3.41 -19.03 16.71
CA ASN A 274 -2.17 -18.83 17.46
C ASN A 274 -0.96 -19.55 16.83
N GLU A 275 -1.17 -20.70 16.19
CA GLU A 275 -0.10 -21.40 15.48
C GLU A 275 0.34 -20.62 14.24
N THR A 276 -0.61 -20.04 13.47
CA THR A 276 -0.30 -19.11 12.37
C THR A 276 0.66 -18.02 12.84
N LEU A 277 0.36 -17.37 13.98
CA LEU A 277 1.19 -16.30 14.50
C LEU A 277 2.58 -16.79 14.91
N GLU A 278 2.67 -17.92 15.60
CA GLU A 278 3.93 -18.51 16.05
C GLU A 278 4.85 -18.84 14.86
N ILE A 279 4.31 -19.50 13.83
CA ILE A 279 5.06 -19.85 12.61
C ILE A 279 5.48 -18.59 11.87
N GLY A 280 4.57 -17.63 11.68
CA GLY A 280 4.86 -16.37 10.99
C GLY A 280 6.01 -15.59 11.64
N ARG A 281 6.05 -15.53 12.98
CA ARG A 281 7.11 -14.84 13.72
C ARG A 281 8.49 -15.51 13.57
N LYS A 282 8.55 -16.84 13.42
CA LYS A 282 9.82 -17.57 13.23
C LYS A 282 10.54 -17.21 11.93
N HIS A 283 9.81 -16.72 10.93
CA HIS A 283 10.31 -16.48 9.57
C HIS A 283 10.20 -15.01 9.13
N THR A 284 9.97 -14.09 10.06
CA THR A 284 9.89 -12.64 9.79
C THR A 284 10.75 -11.87 10.76
N LEU A 285 11.08 -10.61 10.45
CA LEU A 285 11.93 -9.78 11.31
C LEU A 285 11.18 -9.15 12.50
N GLY A 286 9.85 -9.26 12.53
CA GLY A 286 9.00 -8.51 13.45
C GLY A 286 8.98 -7.00 13.17
N LYS A 287 9.55 -6.57 12.03
CA LYS A 287 9.60 -5.17 11.58
C LYS A 287 8.53 -4.88 10.54
N GLU A 288 8.02 -5.92 9.88
CA GLU A 288 6.97 -5.91 8.88
C GLU A 288 5.62 -5.60 9.51
N CYS A 289 4.61 -5.28 8.69
CA CYS A 289 3.27 -5.06 9.24
C CYS A 289 2.71 -6.37 9.79
N TYR A 290 1.91 -6.29 10.85
CA TYR A 290 1.27 -7.46 11.45
C TYR A 290 0.51 -8.36 10.44
N PRO A 291 -0.24 -7.83 9.45
CA PRO A 291 -0.83 -8.63 8.36
C PRO A 291 0.16 -9.48 7.57
N PHE A 292 1.41 -9.03 7.38
CA PHE A 292 2.45 -9.81 6.70
C PHE A 292 2.81 -11.05 7.51
N ILE A 293 2.93 -10.90 8.83
CA ILE A 293 3.28 -11.99 9.75
C ILE A 293 2.15 -13.04 9.71
N ILE A 294 0.90 -12.60 9.82
CA ILE A 294 -0.27 -13.49 9.78
C ILE A 294 -0.38 -14.21 8.44
N THR A 295 -0.38 -13.48 7.33
CA THR A 295 -0.55 -14.11 6.01
C THR A 295 0.61 -15.03 5.63
N THR A 296 1.84 -14.71 6.06
CA THR A 296 2.99 -15.61 5.90
C THR A 296 2.83 -16.86 6.76
N GLY A 297 2.39 -16.70 8.01
CA GLY A 297 2.04 -17.80 8.91
C GLY A 297 0.99 -18.73 8.31
N ASP A 298 -0.08 -18.19 7.71
CA ASP A 298 -1.15 -18.97 7.08
C ASP A 298 -0.63 -19.80 5.89
N ILE A 299 0.23 -19.20 5.06
CA ILE A 299 0.88 -19.91 3.95
C ILE A 299 1.74 -21.06 4.48
N LEU A 300 2.60 -20.79 5.46
CA LEU A 300 3.53 -21.77 6.01
C LEU A 300 2.80 -22.89 6.77
N ARG A 301 1.76 -22.55 7.54
CA ARG A 301 0.89 -23.52 8.22
C ARG A 301 0.19 -24.42 7.20
N THR A 302 -0.33 -23.84 6.12
CA THR A 302 -0.95 -24.61 5.04
C THR A 302 0.05 -25.58 4.41
N LEU A 303 1.27 -25.13 4.10
CA LEU A 303 2.34 -25.96 3.56
C LEU A 303 2.82 -27.06 4.52
N LYS A 304 2.72 -26.83 5.83
CA LYS A 304 3.05 -27.83 6.86
C LYS A 304 2.05 -29.00 6.89
N TYR A 305 0.77 -28.74 6.63
CA TYR A 305 -0.31 -29.73 6.77
C TYR A 305 -0.84 -30.30 5.44
N ASN A 306 -0.34 -29.82 4.30
CA ASN A 306 -0.78 -30.26 2.97
C ASN A 306 0.41 -30.57 2.07
N ASP A 307 0.19 -31.37 1.03
CA ASP A 307 1.19 -31.61 -0.01
C ASP A 307 1.52 -30.29 -0.75
N PRO A 308 2.76 -29.75 -0.66
CA PRO A 308 3.16 -28.53 -1.35
C PRO A 308 2.93 -28.57 -2.87
N LYS A 309 3.01 -29.76 -3.49
CA LYS A 309 2.76 -29.93 -4.93
C LYS A 309 1.29 -29.72 -5.31
N LYS A 310 0.38 -29.78 -4.34
CA LYS A 310 -1.05 -29.52 -4.50
C LYS A 310 -1.47 -28.14 -4.02
N CYS A 311 -0.55 -27.37 -3.47
CA CYS A 311 -0.82 -26.03 -2.96
C CYS A 311 -0.47 -24.94 -3.97
N SER A 312 -1.28 -23.89 -3.97
CA SER A 312 -1.02 -22.60 -4.58
C SER A 312 -1.71 -21.51 -3.75
N PHE A 313 -1.18 -20.30 -3.73
CA PHE A 313 -1.68 -19.24 -2.83
C PHE A 313 -2.09 -18.00 -3.61
N LEU A 314 -3.21 -17.37 -3.23
CA LEU A 314 -3.57 -16.04 -3.70
C LEU A 314 -2.96 -14.99 -2.77
N MET A 315 -2.11 -14.11 -3.30
CA MET A 315 -1.61 -12.94 -2.57
C MET A 315 -1.57 -11.75 -3.50
N PRO A 316 -2.62 -10.90 -3.51
CA PRO A 316 -2.72 -9.77 -4.43
C PRO A 316 -1.54 -8.79 -4.32
N LEU A 317 -1.25 -8.13 -5.44
CA LEU A 317 -0.21 -7.11 -5.52
C LEU A 317 -0.84 -5.72 -5.50
N THR A 318 -0.10 -4.74 -4.95
CA THR A 318 -0.42 -3.32 -5.12
C THR A 318 0.78 -2.54 -5.62
N HIS A 319 0.50 -1.44 -6.31
CA HIS A 319 1.47 -0.51 -6.86
C HIS A 319 1.27 0.83 -6.13
N GLY A 320 1.97 1.02 -5.01
CA GLY A 320 1.77 2.20 -4.15
C GLY A 320 2.62 2.12 -2.89
N PRO A 321 2.75 3.20 -2.10
CA PRO A 321 3.76 3.31 -1.03
C PRO A 321 3.60 2.33 0.15
N CYS A 322 2.51 1.54 0.16
CA CYS A 322 2.18 0.58 1.21
C CYS A 322 2.99 -0.71 1.09
N ARG A 323 3.52 -1.21 2.21
CA ARG A 323 4.33 -2.43 2.28
C ARG A 323 3.65 -3.68 1.69
N PHE A 324 2.32 -3.70 1.63
CA PHE A 324 1.53 -4.78 1.03
C PHE A 324 2.02 -5.16 -0.38
N GLY A 325 2.43 -4.19 -1.19
CA GLY A 325 2.97 -4.43 -2.53
C GLY A 325 4.29 -5.23 -2.59
N GLN A 326 4.90 -5.55 -1.45
CA GLN A 326 6.11 -6.37 -1.34
C GLN A 326 5.87 -7.75 -0.70
N TYR A 327 4.64 -8.05 -0.27
CA TYR A 327 4.35 -9.28 0.48
C TYR A 327 4.62 -10.52 -0.35
N ASN A 328 4.08 -10.57 -1.57
CA ASN A 328 4.21 -11.72 -2.45
C ASN A 328 5.68 -12.08 -2.74
N LYS A 329 6.54 -11.09 -2.98
CA LYS A 329 7.96 -11.29 -3.31
C LYS A 329 8.69 -11.80 -2.09
N MET A 330 8.44 -11.24 -0.91
CA MET A 330 9.08 -11.71 0.32
C MET A 330 8.60 -13.11 0.70
N GLN A 331 7.31 -13.40 0.63
CA GLN A 331 6.78 -14.73 0.89
C GLN A 331 7.36 -15.78 -0.06
N LYS A 332 7.55 -15.45 -1.35
CA LYS A 332 8.25 -16.32 -2.30
C LYS A 332 9.70 -16.61 -1.89
N ILE A 333 10.41 -15.61 -1.38
CA ILE A 333 11.79 -15.80 -0.87
C ILE A 333 11.74 -16.71 0.36
N ILE A 334 10.88 -16.42 1.33
CA ILE A 334 10.75 -17.20 2.57
C ILE A 334 10.43 -18.68 2.28
N ILE A 335 9.40 -18.97 1.46
CA ILE A 335 9.04 -20.37 1.17
C ILE A 335 10.15 -21.10 0.39
N ARG A 336 10.90 -20.39 -0.45
CA ARG A 336 12.04 -20.95 -1.20
C ARG A 336 13.18 -21.33 -0.25
N GLU A 337 13.52 -20.46 0.70
CA GLU A 337 14.53 -20.72 1.71
C GLU A 337 14.17 -21.92 2.61
N LEU A 338 12.87 -22.22 2.74
CA LEU A 338 12.35 -23.41 3.42
C LEU A 338 12.25 -24.66 2.53
N GLY A 339 12.70 -24.58 1.27
CA GLY A 339 12.74 -25.71 0.33
C GLY A 339 11.49 -25.86 -0.55
N TYR A 340 10.53 -24.94 -0.50
CA TYR A 340 9.30 -24.99 -1.31
C TYR A 340 9.45 -24.28 -2.66
N HIS A 341 10.41 -24.74 -3.48
CA HIS A 341 10.78 -24.09 -4.75
C HIS A 341 9.66 -24.08 -5.82
N ASP A 342 8.74 -25.05 -5.79
CA ASP A 342 7.73 -25.27 -6.84
C ASP A 342 6.32 -24.79 -6.47
N VAL A 343 6.18 -24.00 -5.40
CA VAL A 343 4.87 -23.52 -4.91
C VAL A 343 4.54 -22.14 -5.50
N PRO A 344 3.50 -22.03 -6.36
CA PRO A 344 3.13 -20.76 -6.96
C PRO A 344 2.35 -19.87 -5.99
N ILE A 345 2.76 -18.59 -5.93
CA ILE A 345 1.97 -17.50 -5.33
C ILE A 345 1.40 -16.64 -6.48
N ILE A 346 0.08 -16.70 -6.65
CA ILE A 346 -0.70 -15.97 -7.64
C ILE A 346 -0.92 -14.55 -7.12
N ALA A 347 -0.33 -13.58 -7.80
CA ALA A 347 -0.41 -12.18 -7.47
C ALA A 347 -0.96 -11.37 -8.65
N PRO A 348 -2.29 -11.13 -8.67
CA PRO A 348 -2.93 -10.28 -9.66
C PRO A 348 -2.14 -9.00 -9.99
N GLY A 349 -1.79 -8.78 -11.26
CA GLY A 349 -1.02 -7.64 -11.73
C GLY A 349 0.51 -7.78 -11.69
N SER A 350 1.07 -8.89 -11.21
CA SER A 350 2.51 -9.19 -11.34
C SER A 350 2.79 -9.95 -12.65
N PRO A 351 3.93 -9.69 -13.34
CA PRO A 351 4.30 -10.39 -14.57
C PRO A 351 4.35 -11.93 -14.41
N GLN A 352 4.68 -12.41 -13.21
CA GLN A 352 4.73 -13.85 -12.90
C GLN A 352 3.35 -14.49 -12.86
N SER A 353 2.29 -13.70 -12.71
CA SER A 353 0.90 -14.19 -12.76
C SER A 353 0.34 -14.18 -14.17
N ASP A 354 1.05 -13.66 -15.18
CA ASP A 354 0.54 -13.55 -16.56
C ASP A 354 0.08 -14.89 -17.14
N GLN A 355 0.65 -16.01 -16.71
CA GLN A 355 0.15 -17.34 -17.09
C GLN A 355 -1.20 -17.66 -16.45
N PHE A 356 -1.40 -17.39 -15.15
CA PHE A 356 -2.72 -17.49 -14.52
C PHE A 356 -3.74 -16.63 -15.27
N TYR A 357 -3.33 -15.41 -15.66
CA TYR A 357 -4.19 -14.54 -16.46
C TYR A 357 -4.52 -15.11 -17.85
N ARG A 358 -3.56 -15.73 -18.53
CA ARG A 358 -3.75 -16.35 -19.84
C ARG A 358 -4.62 -17.60 -19.77
N GLU A 359 -4.38 -18.49 -18.82
CA GLU A 359 -5.11 -19.76 -18.70
C GLU A 359 -6.61 -19.55 -18.39
N TYR A 360 -6.96 -18.48 -17.68
CA TYR A 360 -8.34 -18.16 -17.32
C TYR A 360 -8.96 -17.04 -18.15
N ASP A 361 -8.23 -16.51 -19.14
CA ASP A 361 -8.67 -15.32 -19.89
C ASP A 361 -9.08 -14.19 -18.92
N MET A 362 -8.26 -13.98 -17.87
CA MET A 362 -8.53 -12.98 -16.83
C MET A 362 -8.54 -11.54 -17.39
N GLN A 363 -7.84 -11.34 -18.51
CA GLN A 363 -7.84 -10.09 -19.27
C GLN A 363 -8.96 -10.01 -20.33
N GLY A 364 -9.70 -11.09 -20.56
CA GLY A 364 -10.84 -11.14 -21.48
C GLY A 364 -12.18 -11.34 -20.77
N LYS A 365 -13.13 -11.94 -21.49
CA LYS A 365 -14.54 -11.96 -21.06
C LYS A 365 -14.76 -12.87 -19.85
N ARG A 366 -14.06 -14.01 -19.77
CA ARG A 366 -14.22 -14.98 -18.67
C ARG A 366 -13.71 -14.40 -17.35
N GLY A 367 -12.54 -13.76 -17.38
CA GLY A 367 -11.99 -13.00 -16.26
C GLY A 367 -12.89 -11.92 -15.71
N ALA A 368 -13.39 -11.08 -16.62
CA ALA A 368 -14.28 -9.99 -16.24
C ALA A 368 -15.57 -10.51 -15.57
N LYS A 369 -16.13 -11.61 -16.06
CA LYS A 369 -17.29 -12.28 -15.44
C LYS A 369 -16.97 -12.83 -14.05
N LEU A 370 -15.83 -13.51 -13.90
CA LEU A 370 -15.38 -14.05 -12.62
C LEU A 370 -15.17 -12.95 -11.57
N LEU A 371 -14.53 -11.84 -11.98
CA LEU A 371 -14.34 -10.68 -11.13
C LEU A 371 -15.67 -10.03 -10.72
N LEU A 372 -16.58 -9.84 -11.67
CA LEU A 372 -17.92 -9.28 -11.38
C LEU A 372 -18.74 -10.19 -10.46
N ARG A 373 -18.63 -11.51 -10.63
CA ARG A 373 -19.23 -12.53 -9.76
C ARG A 373 -18.70 -12.43 -8.34
N ALA A 374 -17.38 -12.41 -8.17
CA ALA A 374 -16.75 -12.25 -6.85
C ALA A 374 -17.16 -10.93 -6.19
N LEU A 375 -17.14 -9.81 -6.93
CA LEU A 375 -17.54 -8.49 -6.40
C LEU A 375 -19.02 -8.44 -6.00
N ALA A 376 -19.93 -9.02 -6.80
CA ALA A 376 -21.35 -9.10 -6.44
C ALA A 376 -21.55 -9.87 -5.13
N GLY A 377 -20.81 -10.97 -4.95
CA GLY A 377 -20.77 -11.73 -3.71
C GLY A 377 -20.26 -10.93 -2.52
N ILE A 378 -19.11 -10.28 -2.67
CA ILE A 378 -18.50 -9.42 -1.63
C ILE A 378 -19.48 -8.34 -1.19
N PHE A 379 -20.13 -7.64 -2.13
CA PHE A 379 -21.09 -6.58 -1.80
C PHE A 379 -22.34 -7.12 -1.11
N THR A 380 -22.79 -8.31 -1.48
CA THR A 380 -23.92 -8.97 -0.80
C THR A 380 -23.55 -9.31 0.63
N ILE A 381 -22.35 -9.85 0.86
CA ILE A 381 -21.83 -10.18 2.20
C ILE A 381 -21.64 -8.92 3.05
N ASP A 382 -21.13 -7.82 2.48
CA ASP A 382 -21.03 -6.52 3.18
C ASP A 382 -22.40 -6.12 3.82
N TYR A 383 -23.51 -6.30 3.10
CA TYR A 383 -24.85 -6.02 3.63
C TYR A 383 -25.32 -7.05 4.66
N LEU A 384 -25.01 -8.34 4.48
CA LEU A 384 -25.35 -9.37 5.47
C LEU A 384 -24.61 -9.13 6.79
N GLU A 385 -23.34 -8.76 6.75
CA GLU A 385 -22.58 -8.39 7.94
C GLU A 385 -23.12 -7.12 8.61
N LYS A 386 -23.66 -6.18 7.82
CA LYS A 386 -24.33 -4.98 8.35
C LYS A 386 -25.61 -5.35 9.11
N PHE A 387 -26.46 -6.21 8.54
CA PHE A 387 -27.62 -6.76 9.28
C PHE A 387 -27.21 -7.45 10.57
N LEU A 388 -26.16 -8.28 10.53
CA LEU A 388 -25.60 -8.96 11.69
C LEU A 388 -25.24 -7.99 12.81
N ARG A 389 -24.46 -6.94 12.51
CA ARG A 389 -24.01 -5.96 13.51
C ARG A 389 -25.12 -5.07 14.06
N HIS A 390 -26.15 -4.75 13.28
CA HIS A 390 -27.29 -3.95 13.76
C HIS A 390 -28.31 -4.78 14.55
N THR A 391 -28.30 -6.11 14.43
CA THR A 391 -29.31 -6.98 15.06
C THR A 391 -28.77 -7.75 16.27
N ARG A 392 -27.59 -8.38 16.13
CA ARG A 392 -26.99 -9.23 17.16
C ARG A 392 -26.84 -8.55 18.53
N PRO A 393 -26.43 -7.27 18.63
CA PRO A 393 -26.31 -6.61 19.93
C PRO A 393 -27.64 -6.53 20.68
N TYR A 394 -28.78 -6.60 19.98
CA TYR A 394 -30.11 -6.43 20.55
C TYR A 394 -30.88 -7.75 20.68
N GLU A 395 -30.35 -8.87 20.18
CA GLU A 395 -31.07 -10.14 20.14
C GLU A 395 -31.52 -10.61 21.53
N VAL A 396 -32.73 -11.16 21.61
CA VAL A 396 -33.26 -11.76 22.84
C VAL A 396 -32.72 -13.18 23.01
N ASN A 397 -32.73 -13.97 21.93
CA ASN A 397 -32.24 -15.35 21.90
C ASN A 397 -30.80 -15.37 21.38
N LYS A 398 -29.83 -15.55 22.29
CA LYS A 398 -28.40 -15.53 21.93
C LYS A 398 -28.07 -16.54 20.82
N GLY A 399 -27.36 -16.09 19.79
CA GLY A 399 -26.92 -16.90 18.65
C GLY A 399 -27.97 -17.08 17.55
N GLN A 400 -29.19 -16.56 17.70
CA GLN A 400 -30.21 -16.59 16.64
C GLN A 400 -29.73 -15.80 15.41
N THR A 401 -29.14 -14.62 15.64
CA THR A 401 -28.66 -13.75 14.57
C THR A 401 -27.49 -14.40 13.81
N ASP A 402 -26.53 -14.99 14.53
CA ASP A 402 -25.40 -15.68 13.89
C ASP A 402 -25.87 -16.89 13.06
N LYS A 403 -26.88 -17.63 13.52
CA LYS A 403 -27.45 -18.74 12.74
C LYS A 403 -28.04 -18.27 11.41
N VAL A 404 -28.88 -17.22 11.44
CA VAL A 404 -29.46 -16.62 10.23
C VAL A 404 -28.37 -16.12 9.28
N TYR A 405 -27.33 -15.47 9.83
CA TYR A 405 -26.18 -15.03 9.04
C TYR A 405 -25.48 -16.19 8.32
N GLN A 406 -25.17 -17.29 9.02
CA GLN A 406 -24.48 -18.44 8.44
C GLN A 406 -25.32 -19.11 7.32
N GLU A 407 -26.64 -19.22 7.51
CA GLU A 407 -27.55 -19.77 6.49
C GLU A 407 -27.60 -18.89 5.24
N LEU A 408 -27.64 -17.55 5.41
CA LEU A 408 -27.64 -16.60 4.29
C LEU A 408 -26.28 -16.55 3.59
N LEU A 409 -25.17 -16.58 4.32
CA LEU A 409 -23.82 -16.67 3.77
C LEU A 409 -23.65 -17.93 2.91
N ALA A 410 -24.12 -19.08 3.40
CA ALA A 410 -24.11 -20.33 2.64
C ALA A 410 -24.94 -20.23 1.35
N LYS A 411 -26.10 -19.56 1.38
CA LYS A 411 -26.92 -19.28 0.18
C LYS A 411 -26.18 -18.39 -0.82
N VAL A 412 -25.48 -17.34 -0.36
CA VAL A 412 -24.64 -16.49 -1.23
C VAL A 412 -23.55 -17.32 -1.88
N CYS A 413 -22.79 -18.12 -1.12
CA CYS A 413 -21.73 -18.97 -1.64
C CYS A 413 -22.26 -19.97 -2.69
N SER A 414 -23.38 -20.64 -2.38
CA SER A 414 -24.03 -21.59 -3.32
C SER A 414 -24.51 -20.90 -4.60
N THR A 415 -25.08 -19.69 -4.48
CA THR A 415 -25.48 -18.86 -5.63
C THR A 415 -24.27 -18.54 -6.50
N LEU A 416 -23.16 -18.11 -5.91
CA LEU A 416 -21.94 -17.77 -6.63
C LEU A 416 -21.29 -18.99 -7.28
N GLU A 417 -21.42 -20.20 -6.72
CA GLU A 417 -20.85 -21.41 -7.30
C GLU A 417 -21.69 -21.95 -8.47
N ASN A 418 -23.01 -21.96 -8.33
CA ASN A 418 -23.88 -22.78 -9.19
C ASN A 418 -24.70 -21.97 -10.20
N GLU A 419 -24.98 -20.69 -9.93
CA GLU A 419 -25.83 -19.88 -10.82
C GLU A 419 -25.12 -19.43 -12.10
N LYS A 420 -25.91 -19.20 -13.14
CA LYS A 420 -25.43 -18.63 -14.41
C LYS A 420 -25.13 -17.15 -14.25
N ASP A 421 -24.08 -16.65 -14.90
CA ASP A 421 -23.61 -15.25 -14.79
C ASP A 421 -24.71 -14.19 -14.92
N LYS A 422 -25.73 -14.44 -15.76
CA LYS A 422 -26.81 -13.48 -16.03
C LYS A 422 -27.84 -13.40 -14.89
N GLU A 423 -28.00 -14.47 -14.12
CA GLU A 423 -29.04 -14.63 -13.10
C GLU A 423 -28.50 -14.28 -11.70
N ILE A 424 -27.18 -14.35 -11.50
CA ILE A 424 -26.52 -14.12 -10.20
C ILE A 424 -26.98 -12.86 -9.49
N ILE A 425 -27.02 -11.71 -10.18
CA ILE A 425 -27.35 -10.45 -9.50
C ILE A 425 -28.80 -10.43 -9.03
N ASP A 426 -29.71 -11.05 -9.77
CA ASP A 426 -31.14 -11.12 -9.44
C ASP A 426 -31.36 -12.12 -8.29
N THR A 427 -30.66 -13.26 -8.30
CA THR A 427 -30.68 -14.24 -7.19
C THR A 427 -30.10 -13.63 -5.91
N LEU A 428 -28.95 -12.92 -5.98
CA LEU A 428 -28.38 -12.23 -4.82
C LEU A 428 -29.29 -11.12 -4.29
N THR A 429 -29.99 -10.40 -5.16
CA THR A 429 -31.02 -9.43 -4.76
C THR A 429 -32.17 -10.12 -4.02
N THR A 430 -32.55 -11.32 -4.45
CA THR A 430 -33.55 -12.15 -3.75
C THR A 430 -33.04 -12.61 -2.38
N VAL A 431 -31.76 -12.98 -2.27
CA VAL A 431 -31.13 -13.31 -0.98
C VAL A 431 -31.16 -12.11 -0.02
N LEU A 432 -30.88 -10.90 -0.49
CA LEU A 432 -30.98 -9.68 0.34
C LEU A 432 -32.42 -9.33 0.73
N THR A 433 -33.39 -9.65 -0.13
CA THR A 433 -34.83 -9.52 0.21
C THR A 433 -35.21 -10.48 1.33
N LEU A 434 -34.76 -11.74 1.23
CA LEU A 434 -34.92 -12.73 2.29
C LEU A 434 -34.22 -12.30 3.58
N ALA A 435 -32.99 -11.76 3.48
CA ALA A 435 -32.26 -11.25 4.63
C ALA A 435 -33.06 -10.17 5.36
N ALA A 436 -33.55 -9.14 4.65
CA ALA A 436 -34.37 -8.10 5.27
C ALA A 436 -35.57 -8.69 6.04
N PHE A 437 -36.27 -9.66 5.47
CA PHE A 437 -37.39 -10.34 6.12
C PHE A 437 -36.97 -11.17 7.35
N GLU A 438 -35.94 -12.02 7.24
CA GLU A 438 -35.50 -12.88 8.32
C GLU A 438 -34.98 -12.07 9.52
N TYR A 439 -34.20 -11.01 9.27
CA TYR A 439 -33.67 -10.15 10.32
C TYR A 439 -34.76 -9.31 11.00
N GLU A 440 -35.77 -8.83 10.27
CA GLU A 440 -36.92 -8.11 10.85
C GLU A 440 -37.79 -8.99 11.77
N ASN A 441 -37.76 -10.31 11.57
CA ASN A 441 -38.46 -11.29 12.42
C ASN A 441 -37.66 -11.74 13.66
N ILE A 442 -36.38 -11.34 13.79
CA ILE A 442 -35.60 -11.65 14.99
C ILE A 442 -36.12 -10.82 16.16
N GLN A 443 -36.41 -11.48 17.28
CA GLN A 443 -36.85 -10.79 18.48
C GLN A 443 -35.69 -9.99 19.09
N VAL A 444 -35.82 -8.67 19.11
CA VAL A 444 -34.82 -7.73 19.65
C VAL A 444 -35.33 -6.92 20.84
N ARG A 445 -34.42 -6.58 21.76
CA ARG A 445 -34.67 -5.66 22.87
C ARG A 445 -34.63 -4.23 22.35
N LYS A 446 -35.70 -3.46 22.61
CA LYS A 446 -35.78 -2.03 22.28
C LYS A 446 -35.03 -1.18 23.32
N ILE A 447 -33.70 -1.33 23.35
CA ILE A 447 -32.80 -0.55 24.22
C ILE A 447 -31.89 0.32 23.36
N SER A 448 -31.48 1.47 23.87
CA SER A 448 -30.52 2.34 23.17
C SER A 448 -29.10 2.02 23.63
N LYS A 449 -28.23 1.58 22.72
CA LYS A 449 -26.81 1.29 22.97
C LYS A 449 -25.91 2.35 22.33
N PRO A 450 -24.70 2.62 22.87
CA PRO A 450 -23.71 3.45 22.17
C PRO A 450 -23.27 2.78 20.87
N VAL A 451 -23.30 3.55 19.78
CA VAL A 451 -22.84 3.09 18.46
C VAL A 451 -21.38 3.51 18.26
N ILE A 452 -20.51 2.54 17.99
CA ILE A 452 -19.06 2.70 17.93
C ILE A 452 -18.56 2.43 16.51
N GLY A 453 -17.85 3.39 15.92
CA GLY A 453 -17.27 3.23 14.59
C GLY A 453 -15.88 2.61 14.68
N VAL A 454 -15.63 1.52 13.95
CA VAL A 454 -14.33 0.86 13.90
C VAL A 454 -13.64 1.13 12.57
N VAL A 455 -12.73 2.11 12.55
CA VAL A 455 -11.89 2.42 11.38
C VAL A 455 -10.50 1.81 11.54
N GLY A 456 -9.68 1.85 10.49
CA GLY A 456 -8.30 1.37 10.57
C GLY A 456 -7.81 0.60 9.36
N GLU A 457 -6.71 -0.14 9.60
CA GLU A 457 -6.04 -0.94 8.57
C GLU A 457 -6.94 -2.04 8.04
N ILE A 458 -7.10 -2.09 6.71
CA ILE A 458 -8.17 -2.87 6.08
C ILE A 458 -8.06 -4.37 6.38
N TYR A 459 -6.86 -4.94 6.48
CA TYR A 459 -6.72 -6.34 6.86
C TYR A 459 -7.07 -6.54 8.33
N VAL A 460 -6.46 -5.74 9.21
CA VAL A 460 -6.67 -5.87 10.66
C VAL A 460 -8.13 -5.63 11.03
N ARG A 461 -8.77 -4.64 10.42
CA ARG A 461 -10.18 -4.30 10.63
C ARG A 461 -11.12 -5.45 10.32
N ASN A 462 -10.84 -6.23 9.29
CA ASN A 462 -11.75 -7.27 8.80
C ASN A 462 -11.35 -8.70 9.24
N ASN A 463 -10.10 -8.93 9.66
CA ASN A 463 -9.66 -10.23 10.17
C ASN A 463 -9.84 -10.29 11.70
N THR A 464 -10.82 -11.07 12.15
CA THR A 464 -11.24 -11.20 13.56
C THR A 464 -10.12 -11.65 14.50
N PHE A 465 -9.25 -12.56 14.05
CA PHE A 465 -8.08 -13.00 14.81
C PHE A 465 -7.12 -11.82 15.07
N SER A 466 -6.77 -11.08 14.02
CA SER A 466 -5.77 -10.00 14.10
C SER A 466 -6.23 -8.76 14.89
N ASN A 467 -7.54 -8.54 15.03
CA ASN A 467 -8.07 -7.45 15.86
C ASN A 467 -8.56 -7.89 17.23
N ASN A 468 -8.29 -9.14 17.62
CA ASN A 468 -8.73 -9.73 18.88
C ASN A 468 -10.25 -9.59 19.09
N GLU A 469 -11.03 -9.84 18.03
CA GLU A 469 -12.50 -9.84 18.05
C GLU A 469 -13.10 -8.52 18.53
N ILE A 470 -12.55 -7.37 18.09
CA ILE A 470 -12.92 -6.04 18.60
C ILE A 470 -14.43 -5.74 18.51
N VAL A 471 -15.10 -6.21 17.46
CA VAL A 471 -16.55 -6.05 17.28
C VAL A 471 -17.30 -6.78 18.39
N LYS A 472 -16.98 -8.06 18.65
CA LYS A 472 -17.62 -8.82 19.74
C LYS A 472 -17.37 -8.19 21.10
N LYS A 473 -16.15 -7.70 21.36
CA LYS A 473 -15.82 -6.99 22.61
C LYS A 473 -16.66 -5.72 22.82
N ILE A 474 -16.87 -4.93 21.76
CA ILE A 474 -17.75 -3.75 21.83
C ILE A 474 -19.18 -4.18 22.20
N GLU A 475 -19.68 -5.26 21.58
CA GLU A 475 -21.03 -5.77 21.81
C GLU A 475 -21.22 -6.35 23.23
N GLU A 476 -20.24 -7.11 23.72
CA GLU A 476 -20.18 -7.65 25.09
C GLU A 476 -20.20 -6.54 26.14
N LEU A 477 -19.52 -5.42 25.87
CA LEU A 477 -19.53 -4.21 26.71
C LEU A 477 -20.78 -3.34 26.51
N GLY A 478 -21.77 -3.83 25.79
CA GLY A 478 -23.09 -3.20 25.64
C GLY A 478 -23.19 -2.15 24.55
N GLY A 479 -22.26 -2.15 23.59
CA GLY A 479 -22.30 -1.30 22.40
C GLY A 479 -22.90 -1.98 21.16
N GLU A 480 -23.02 -1.19 20.10
CA GLU A 480 -23.24 -1.62 18.72
C GLU A 480 -22.03 -1.14 17.89
N ALA A 481 -21.56 -1.94 16.93
CA ALA A 481 -20.39 -1.61 16.13
C ALA A 481 -20.76 -1.31 14.67
N GLU A 482 -20.23 -0.22 14.13
CA GLU A 482 -20.30 0.12 12.72
C GLU A 482 -18.89 0.00 12.10
N VAL A 483 -18.77 -0.67 10.96
CA VAL A 483 -17.50 -0.95 10.28
C VAL A 483 -17.62 -0.54 8.81
N PRO A 484 -16.62 0.12 8.19
CA PRO A 484 -16.68 0.45 6.78
C PRO A 484 -16.68 -0.84 5.95
N GLU A 485 -17.57 -0.89 4.98
CA GLU A 485 -17.75 -2.00 4.06
C GLU A 485 -16.49 -2.22 3.20
N PHE A 486 -16.23 -3.46 2.76
CA PHE A 486 -15.08 -3.72 1.87
C PHE A 486 -15.24 -2.98 0.53
N SER A 487 -16.48 -2.84 0.06
CA SER A 487 -16.83 -2.07 -1.14
C SER A 487 -16.31 -0.63 -1.14
N GLU A 488 -16.13 0.01 0.02
CA GLU A 488 -15.55 1.36 0.14
C GLU A 488 -14.18 1.44 -0.56
N TRP A 489 -13.34 0.41 -0.40
CA TRP A 489 -12.04 0.33 -1.04
C TRP A 489 -12.15 0.20 -2.57
N SER A 490 -13.15 -0.51 -3.05
CA SER A 490 -13.44 -0.63 -4.50
C SER A 490 -13.83 0.72 -5.11
N TYR A 491 -14.62 1.51 -4.37
CA TYR A 491 -14.95 2.87 -4.80
C TYR A 491 -13.75 3.83 -4.74
N HIS A 492 -12.93 3.72 -3.69
CA HIS A 492 -11.70 4.49 -3.55
C HIS A 492 -10.73 4.28 -4.71
N THR A 493 -10.39 3.02 -4.98
CA THR A 493 -9.45 2.64 -6.05
C THR A 493 -9.96 3.05 -7.44
N ASN A 494 -11.27 2.98 -7.65
CA ASN A 494 -11.90 3.49 -8.88
C ASN A 494 -11.79 5.03 -8.99
N ALA A 495 -12.01 5.75 -7.89
CA ALA A 495 -11.91 7.21 -7.86
C ALA A 495 -10.47 7.69 -8.09
N THR A 496 -9.46 7.03 -7.50
CA THR A 496 -8.05 7.34 -7.74
C THR A 496 -7.61 6.99 -9.17
N GLY A 497 -8.05 5.85 -9.71
CA GLY A 497 -7.79 5.49 -11.11
C GLY A 497 -8.32 6.54 -12.11
N LYS A 498 -9.48 7.16 -11.83
CA LYS A 498 -10.00 8.28 -12.63
C LYS A 498 -9.10 9.51 -12.58
N LEU A 499 -8.54 9.84 -11.40
CA LEU A 499 -7.60 10.95 -11.25
C LEU A 499 -6.34 10.70 -12.07
N ASP A 500 -5.75 9.50 -11.97
CA ASP A 500 -4.53 9.12 -12.70
C ASP A 500 -4.73 9.22 -14.22
N LEU A 501 -5.84 8.71 -14.73
CA LEU A 501 -6.18 8.81 -16.16
C LEU A 501 -6.32 10.26 -16.61
N THR A 502 -7.00 11.09 -15.82
CA THR A 502 -7.18 12.52 -16.12
C THR A 502 -5.84 13.25 -16.18
N ILE A 503 -4.92 12.90 -15.30
CA ILE A 503 -3.56 13.45 -15.27
C ILE A 503 -2.79 13.01 -16.52
N LYS A 504 -2.78 11.72 -16.85
CA LYS A 504 -2.11 11.18 -18.04
C LYS A 504 -2.64 11.82 -19.33
N GLN A 505 -3.94 12.08 -19.42
CA GLN A 505 -4.55 12.79 -20.56
C GLN A 505 -4.06 14.22 -20.68
N LYS A 506 -4.01 14.97 -19.57
CA LYS A 506 -3.49 16.35 -19.56
C LYS A 506 -2.01 16.39 -19.98
N ASP A 507 -1.21 15.43 -19.54
CA ASP A 507 0.19 15.30 -19.94
C ASP A 507 0.32 15.02 -21.45
N LEU A 508 -0.49 14.12 -21.99
CA LEU A 508 -0.48 13.82 -23.43
C LEU A 508 -0.91 15.02 -24.28
N LEU A 509 -2.02 15.67 -23.91
CA LEU A 509 -2.50 16.87 -24.59
C LEU A 509 -1.43 17.97 -24.57
N TYR A 510 -0.72 18.12 -23.46
CA TYR A 510 0.38 19.07 -23.36
C TYR A 510 1.55 18.72 -24.30
N LYS A 511 1.95 17.44 -24.37
CA LYS A 511 2.97 16.99 -25.35
C LYS A 511 2.53 17.31 -26.79
N MET A 512 1.27 17.08 -27.12
CA MET A 512 0.71 17.41 -28.43
C MET A 512 0.71 18.93 -28.68
N LEU A 513 0.23 19.75 -27.75
CA LEU A 513 0.21 21.21 -27.89
C LEU A 513 1.61 21.83 -27.92
N GLY A 514 2.58 21.24 -27.22
CA GLY A 514 3.99 21.61 -27.30
C GLY A 514 4.58 21.37 -28.69
N ILE A 515 4.10 20.36 -29.43
CA ILE A 515 4.43 20.13 -30.83
C ILE A 515 3.81 21.24 -31.71
N PHE A 516 2.55 21.60 -31.48
CA PHE A 516 1.86 22.63 -32.28
C PHE A 516 2.38 24.05 -32.07
N LYS A 517 2.88 24.40 -30.88
CA LYS A 517 3.48 25.72 -30.60
C LYS A 517 4.80 25.97 -31.32
N PHE A 518 5.43 24.95 -31.89
CA PHE A 518 6.67 25.08 -32.68
C PHE A 518 6.40 25.39 -34.17
N ASN A 519 5.18 25.19 -34.67
CA ASN A 519 4.81 25.52 -36.06
C ASN A 519 4.39 27.01 -36.21
N GLY A 520 5.12 27.90 -35.54
CA GLY A 520 4.97 29.35 -35.64
C GLY A 520 5.61 29.98 -36.89
N TYR A 521 6.03 29.19 -37.86
CA TYR A 521 6.26 29.66 -39.23
C TYR A 521 5.13 29.12 -40.10
N GLY A 522 4.28 30.04 -40.57
CA GLY A 522 3.12 29.73 -41.37
C GLY A 522 3.49 28.95 -42.62
N GLN A 523 3.10 27.69 -42.68
CA GLN A 523 2.70 27.00 -43.90
C GLN A 523 1.94 25.74 -43.51
N SER A 524 0.73 25.63 -44.03
CA SER A 524 -0.14 24.47 -43.93
C SER A 524 0.44 23.32 -44.77
N ALA A 525 1.50 22.67 -44.30
CA ALA A 525 1.94 21.40 -44.86
C ALA A 525 1.22 20.26 -44.13
N ARG A 526 0.49 19.42 -44.89
CA ARG A 526 -0.15 18.21 -44.39
C ARG A 526 0.90 17.36 -43.67
N VAL A 527 0.75 17.24 -42.34
CA VAL A 527 1.61 16.46 -41.44
C VAL A 527 1.89 15.05 -41.98
N ARG A 528 0.96 14.46 -42.73
CA ARG A 528 1.10 13.14 -43.33
C ARG A 528 2.19 13.04 -44.40
N ASP A 529 2.41 14.07 -45.21
CA ASP A 529 3.34 14.03 -46.35
C ASP A 529 4.79 14.32 -45.93
N PHE A 530 4.98 15.09 -44.86
CA PHE A 530 6.30 15.29 -44.23
C PHE A 530 6.76 14.04 -43.45
N LEU A 531 5.82 13.28 -42.87
CA LEU A 531 6.09 12.08 -42.07
C LEU A 531 6.62 10.88 -42.88
N LEU A 532 6.44 10.86 -44.20
CA LEU A 532 6.78 9.71 -45.04
C LEU A 532 8.14 9.82 -45.75
N ASN A 533 8.72 11.03 -45.87
CA ASN A 533 9.79 11.28 -46.83
C ASN A 533 11.15 11.70 -46.24
N ASN A 534 11.33 11.80 -44.92
CA ASN A 534 12.61 12.16 -44.31
C ASN A 534 13.03 11.20 -43.19
N THR A 535 14.16 10.51 -43.38
CA THR A 535 14.68 9.43 -42.52
C THR A 535 15.90 9.84 -41.67
N GLY A 536 16.24 11.13 -41.59
CA GLY A 536 17.36 11.62 -40.77
C GLY A 536 17.01 11.81 -39.28
N ASP A 537 17.98 11.54 -38.39
CA ASP A 537 17.91 11.85 -36.96
C ASP A 537 17.87 13.38 -36.75
N VAL A 538 16.67 13.96 -36.72
CA VAL A 538 16.47 15.38 -36.40
C VAL A 538 16.42 15.57 -34.89
N HIS A 539 17.43 16.25 -34.33
CA HIS A 539 17.44 16.69 -32.94
C HIS A 539 16.72 18.04 -32.81
N ILE A 540 15.54 18.04 -32.19
CA ILE A 540 14.76 19.27 -31.94
C ILE A 540 15.04 19.74 -30.52
N PHE A 541 15.69 20.91 -30.37
CA PHE A 541 15.94 21.55 -29.08
C PHE A 541 14.78 22.49 -28.70
N ASN A 542 14.21 22.36 -27.50
CA ASN A 542 13.30 23.37 -26.96
C ASN A 542 14.05 24.44 -26.12
N GLU A 543 13.42 25.60 -25.89
CA GLU A 543 13.95 26.71 -25.06
C GLU A 543 14.22 26.35 -23.56
N TYR A 544 13.90 25.13 -23.16
CA TYR A 544 14.08 24.56 -21.83
C TYR A 544 15.08 23.39 -21.80
N GLY A 545 15.82 23.16 -22.89
CA GLY A 545 16.89 22.15 -22.98
C GLY A 545 16.40 20.70 -23.06
N GLY A 546 15.15 20.45 -23.46
CA GLY A 546 14.65 19.11 -23.77
C GLY A 546 14.81 18.79 -25.25
N SER A 547 15.49 17.68 -25.57
CA SER A 547 15.44 17.09 -26.91
C SER A 547 14.25 16.12 -27.02
N LEU A 548 13.41 16.28 -28.04
CA LEU A 548 12.45 15.23 -28.41
C LEU A 548 12.94 14.56 -29.70
N ASN A 549 13.16 13.25 -29.63
CA ASN A 549 13.56 12.43 -30.77
C ASN A 549 12.32 11.93 -31.52
N TYR A 550 12.37 11.88 -32.85
CA TYR A 550 11.38 11.24 -33.73
C TYR A 550 10.94 9.83 -33.26
N LYS A 551 11.88 9.01 -32.79
CA LYS A 551 11.61 7.68 -32.22
C LYS A 551 10.74 7.73 -30.95
N SER A 552 10.79 8.82 -30.19
CA SER A 552 9.96 9.03 -29.00
C SER A 552 8.49 9.27 -29.38
N LEU A 553 8.24 9.91 -30.53
CA LEU A 553 6.92 10.28 -31.02
C LEU A 553 6.13 9.08 -31.54
N ILE A 554 6.80 8.16 -32.24
CA ILE A 554 6.20 6.89 -32.71
C ILE A 554 5.86 5.97 -31.52
N LYS A 555 6.69 5.96 -30.46
CA LYS A 555 6.40 5.19 -29.23
C LYS A 555 5.15 5.67 -28.47
N LEU A 556 4.74 6.93 -28.66
CA LEU A 556 3.56 7.51 -27.99
C LEU A 556 2.21 7.04 -28.59
N ILE A 557 2.18 6.55 -29.83
CA ILE A 557 0.94 6.15 -30.52
C ILE A 557 0.36 4.83 -29.96
N PRO A 558 1.15 3.76 -29.76
CA PRO A 558 0.68 2.54 -29.08
C PRO A 558 0.19 2.83 -27.65
N ASP A 559 0.97 3.58 -26.87
CA ASP A 559 0.62 4.01 -25.50
C ASP A 559 -0.72 4.76 -25.47
N PHE A 560 -0.98 5.60 -26.47
CA PHE A 560 -2.24 6.33 -26.59
C PHE A 560 -3.42 5.39 -26.86
N SER A 561 -3.26 4.43 -27.77
CA SER A 561 -4.30 3.47 -28.11
C SER A 561 -4.64 2.55 -26.92
N GLU A 562 -3.64 2.10 -26.17
CA GLU A 562 -3.83 1.31 -24.95
C GLU A 562 -4.48 2.12 -23.84
N CYS A 563 -4.11 3.40 -23.69
CA CYS A 563 -4.73 4.29 -22.72
C CYS A 563 -6.22 4.50 -23.02
N ILE A 564 -6.60 4.66 -24.30
CA ILE A 564 -8.00 4.77 -24.73
C ILE A 564 -8.76 3.46 -24.49
N LYS A 565 -8.20 2.31 -24.88
CA LYS A 565 -8.82 1.00 -24.65
C LYS A 565 -9.06 0.74 -23.16
N SER A 566 -8.03 0.96 -22.34
CA SER A 566 -8.12 0.84 -20.88
C SER A 566 -9.16 1.82 -20.30
N TYR A 567 -9.25 3.03 -20.83
CA TYR A 567 -10.24 4.02 -20.42
C TYR A 567 -11.68 3.57 -20.70
N ILE A 568 -11.95 3.09 -21.91
CA ILE A 568 -13.30 2.61 -22.30
C ILE A 568 -13.68 1.39 -21.44
N ALA A 569 -12.77 0.42 -21.30
CA ALA A 569 -12.98 -0.76 -20.48
C ALA A 569 -13.28 -0.40 -19.02
N ASN A 570 -12.46 0.47 -18.40
CA ASN A 570 -12.68 0.94 -17.04
C ASN A 570 -14.01 1.68 -16.88
N ARG A 571 -14.42 2.48 -17.87
CA ARG A 571 -15.70 3.21 -17.82
C ARG A 571 -16.91 2.27 -17.92
N ILE A 572 -16.83 1.24 -18.75
CA ILE A 572 -17.87 0.21 -18.85
C ILE A 572 -17.94 -0.58 -17.55
N PHE A 573 -16.80 -1.10 -17.08
CA PHE A 573 -16.71 -1.84 -15.82
C PHE A 573 -17.30 -1.03 -14.65
N LYS A 574 -16.95 0.26 -14.56
CA LYS A 574 -17.51 1.16 -13.54
C LYS A 574 -19.03 1.27 -13.62
N ARG A 575 -19.61 1.43 -14.81
CA ARG A 575 -21.07 1.52 -14.97
C ARG A 575 -21.75 0.23 -14.53
N VAL A 576 -21.13 -0.92 -14.82
CA VAL A 576 -21.63 -2.23 -14.38
C VAL A 576 -21.56 -2.34 -12.86
N LEU A 577 -20.42 -1.98 -12.25
CA LEU A 577 -20.24 -2.02 -10.79
C LEU A 577 -21.27 -1.18 -10.05
N VAL A 578 -21.47 0.07 -10.49
CA VAL A 578 -22.48 0.98 -9.90
C VAL A 578 -23.89 0.42 -10.08
N ARG A 579 -24.19 -0.18 -11.24
CA ARG A 579 -25.48 -0.83 -11.48
C ARG A 579 -25.69 -2.01 -10.54
N TYR A 580 -24.66 -2.83 -10.30
CA TYR A 580 -24.75 -3.98 -9.39
C TYR A 580 -25.08 -3.53 -7.97
N HIS A 581 -24.35 -2.53 -7.45
CA HIS A 581 -24.67 -1.93 -6.15
C HIS A 581 -26.11 -1.42 -6.09
N GLN A 582 -26.54 -0.63 -7.08
CA GLN A 582 -27.90 -0.10 -7.12
C GLN A 582 -28.97 -1.19 -7.16
N LEU A 583 -28.70 -2.35 -7.77
CA LEU A 583 -29.62 -3.48 -7.79
C LEU A 583 -29.69 -4.16 -6.42
N LEU A 584 -28.54 -4.44 -5.83
CA LEU A 584 -28.43 -5.07 -4.50
C LEU A 584 -29.03 -4.18 -3.38
N GLU A 585 -28.94 -2.86 -3.50
CA GLU A 585 -29.50 -1.92 -2.53
C GLU A 585 -31.03 -1.78 -2.61
N ARG A 586 -31.67 -2.09 -3.75
CA ARG A 586 -33.12 -1.94 -3.94
C ARG A 586 -33.96 -2.58 -2.82
N PRO A 587 -33.76 -3.86 -2.47
CA PRO A 587 -34.54 -4.50 -1.41
C PRO A 587 -34.28 -3.90 -0.02
N LEU A 588 -33.13 -3.24 0.16
CA LEU A 588 -32.71 -2.69 1.45
C LEU A 588 -33.27 -1.28 1.70
N LYS A 589 -33.75 -0.57 0.68
CA LYS A 589 -34.29 0.81 0.80
C LYS A 589 -35.50 0.92 1.72
N THR A 590 -36.25 -0.17 1.89
CA THR A 590 -37.43 -0.23 2.75
C THR A 590 -37.15 -0.93 4.07
N SER A 591 -35.92 -1.43 4.28
CA SER A 591 -35.56 -2.11 5.52
C SER A 591 -35.57 -1.13 6.68
N GLN A 592 -36.12 -1.56 7.82
CA GLN A 592 -36.10 -0.77 9.05
C GLN A 592 -34.79 -0.91 9.84
N ILE A 593 -33.93 -1.85 9.44
CA ILE A 593 -32.69 -2.18 10.15
C ILE A 593 -31.50 -1.46 9.53
N ILE A 594 -31.38 -1.51 8.19
CA ILE A 594 -30.25 -0.89 7.48
C ILE A 594 -30.66 0.49 6.97
N ASN A 595 -29.94 1.51 7.40
CA ASN A 595 -29.95 2.81 6.74
C ASN A 595 -28.91 2.84 5.61
N LEU A 596 -29.37 3.10 4.38
CA LEU A 596 -28.55 3.19 3.17
C LEU A 596 -28.03 4.61 2.88
N ASP A 597 -28.11 5.55 3.84
CA ASP A 597 -27.74 6.96 3.64
C ASP A 597 -26.47 7.11 2.78
N GLY A 598 -26.70 7.69 1.59
CA GLY A 598 -25.94 7.47 0.37
C GLY A 598 -24.43 7.39 0.54
N PHE A 599 -23.89 6.18 0.39
CA PHE A 599 -22.45 6.00 0.32
C PHE A 599 -21.90 6.72 -0.93
N ASN A 600 -21.08 7.75 -0.71
CA ASN A 600 -20.38 8.46 -1.77
C ASN A 600 -18.93 8.71 -1.37
N ILE A 601 -18.02 8.05 -2.08
CA ILE A 601 -16.58 8.16 -1.85
C ILE A 601 -16.05 9.60 -1.91
N TYR A 602 -16.69 10.48 -2.69
CA TYR A 602 -16.27 11.87 -2.79
C TYR A 602 -16.60 12.68 -1.52
N ASP A 603 -17.67 12.35 -0.82
CA ASP A 603 -18.03 13.01 0.44
C ASP A 603 -17.06 12.58 1.55
N ILE A 604 -16.68 11.29 1.58
CA ILE A 604 -15.62 10.76 2.45
C ILE A 604 -14.29 11.50 2.20
N TRP A 605 -13.94 11.70 0.93
CA TRP A 605 -12.75 12.44 0.55
C TRP A 605 -12.79 13.91 0.98
N ASP A 606 -13.92 14.59 0.78
CA ASP A 606 -14.04 15.99 1.15
C ASP A 606 -14.08 16.18 2.67
N ASN A 607 -14.58 15.19 3.43
CA ASN A 607 -14.46 15.13 4.89
C ASN A 607 -13.00 14.95 5.37
N ALA A 608 -12.16 14.26 4.58
CA ALA A 608 -10.75 14.01 4.91
C ALA A 608 -9.82 15.20 4.59
N GLU A 609 -10.07 15.90 3.48
CA GLU A 609 -9.22 16.98 2.93
C GLU A 609 -8.76 18.05 3.96
N PRO A 610 -9.57 18.46 4.97
CA PRO A 610 -9.13 19.42 5.99
C PRO A 610 -8.00 18.94 6.90
N TYR A 611 -7.75 17.62 6.95
CA TYR A 611 -6.82 16.99 7.88
C TYR A 611 -5.70 16.23 7.16
N ILE A 612 -6.00 15.64 6.01
CA ILE A 612 -5.09 14.81 5.21
C ILE A 612 -5.46 14.92 3.73
N ILE A 613 -4.50 14.72 2.83
CA ILE A 613 -4.76 14.69 1.39
C ILE A 613 -5.84 13.63 1.10
N LYS A 614 -6.94 14.02 0.45
CA LYS A 614 -8.14 13.16 0.36
C LYS A 614 -8.00 11.83 -0.37
N TRP A 615 -6.97 11.66 -1.20
CA TRP A 615 -6.66 10.39 -1.87
C TRP A 615 -5.48 9.65 -1.23
N PHE A 616 -5.10 9.98 0.01
CA PHE A 616 -4.00 9.33 0.73
C PHE A 616 -4.39 7.94 1.27
N GLY A 617 -4.81 7.06 0.37
CA GLY A 617 -5.18 5.68 0.64
C GLY A 617 -6.11 5.55 1.84
N GLU A 618 -5.82 4.56 2.67
CA GLU A 618 -6.61 4.18 3.83
C GLU A 618 -6.66 5.24 4.93
N ALA A 619 -5.59 6.03 5.15
CA ALA A 619 -5.63 7.06 6.19
C ALA A 619 -6.68 8.13 5.87
N ALA A 620 -6.84 8.50 4.59
CA ALA A 620 -7.89 9.42 4.17
C ALA A 620 -9.29 8.80 4.33
N LEU A 621 -9.45 7.51 4.01
CA LEU A 621 -10.72 6.80 4.21
C LEU A 621 -11.11 6.74 5.69
N SER A 622 -10.20 6.32 6.57
CA SER A 622 -10.43 6.23 8.01
C SER A 622 -10.79 7.58 8.63
N VAL A 623 -10.09 8.66 8.27
CA VAL A 623 -10.41 10.02 8.74
C VAL A 623 -11.74 10.50 8.18
N GLY A 624 -11.95 10.38 6.87
CA GLY A 624 -13.16 10.84 6.20
C GLY A 624 -14.42 10.15 6.69
N LYS A 625 -14.36 8.81 6.85
CA LYS A 625 -15.46 7.98 7.37
C LYS A 625 -15.75 8.28 8.84
N SER A 626 -14.71 8.50 9.65
CA SER A 626 -14.90 8.94 11.04
C SER A 626 -15.65 10.27 11.11
N VAL A 627 -15.30 11.25 10.28
CA VAL A 627 -16.00 12.54 10.22
C VAL A 627 -17.44 12.39 9.71
N ASP A 628 -17.67 11.54 8.71
CA ASP A 628 -19.02 11.21 8.23
C ASP A 628 -19.90 10.65 9.35
N TRP A 629 -19.40 9.65 10.08
CA TRP A 629 -20.10 9.06 11.21
C TRP A 629 -20.31 10.03 12.38
N ILE A 630 -19.35 10.90 12.67
CA ILE A 630 -19.51 11.95 13.67
C ILE A 630 -20.68 12.87 13.29
N ASN A 631 -20.75 13.29 12.02
CA ASN A 631 -21.84 14.13 11.52
C ASN A 631 -23.20 13.40 11.56
N LYS A 632 -23.20 12.06 11.38
CA LYS A 632 -24.37 11.18 11.50
C LYS A 632 -24.68 10.75 12.94
N GLY A 633 -23.88 11.22 13.90
CA GLY A 633 -24.20 11.11 15.32
C GLY A 633 -23.70 9.87 16.04
N ILE A 634 -22.62 9.24 15.57
CA ILE A 634 -21.94 8.13 16.27
C ILE A 634 -21.47 8.54 17.68
N ASP A 635 -21.34 7.56 18.58
CA ASP A 635 -21.07 7.80 20.01
C ASP A 635 -19.59 7.63 20.39
N GLY A 636 -18.79 7.00 19.53
CA GLY A 636 -17.35 6.85 19.72
C GLY A 636 -16.65 6.25 18.49
N ILE A 637 -15.32 6.42 18.41
CA ILE A 637 -14.50 5.84 17.34
C ILE A 637 -13.36 4.99 17.91
N VAL A 638 -13.19 3.80 17.38
CA VAL A 638 -12.01 2.95 17.58
C VAL A 638 -11.22 2.89 16.28
N ASN A 639 -9.94 3.21 16.34
CA ASN A 639 -8.98 3.09 15.24
C ASN A 639 -8.06 1.89 15.51
N VAL A 640 -8.18 0.82 14.71
CA VAL A 640 -7.33 -0.36 14.78
C VAL A 640 -6.19 -0.28 13.76
N LEU A 641 -4.96 -0.53 14.19
CA LEU A 641 -3.80 -0.40 13.30
C LEU A 641 -2.72 -1.42 13.67
N PRO A 642 -1.98 -1.97 12.69
CA PRO A 642 -0.75 -2.67 12.98
C PRO A 642 0.25 -1.72 13.66
N PHE A 643 1.02 -2.24 14.61
CA PHE A 643 2.18 -1.51 15.13
C PHE A 643 3.12 -1.12 13.96
N THR A 644 3.63 0.12 13.96
CA THR A 644 4.40 0.75 12.86
C THR A 644 3.67 0.96 11.51
N CYS A 645 2.35 0.76 11.44
CA CYS A 645 1.56 1.09 10.26
C CYS A 645 1.55 2.61 10.03
N MET A 646 2.11 3.08 8.91
CA MET A 646 2.23 4.51 8.61
C MET A 646 0.85 5.18 8.41
N PRO A 647 -0.08 4.65 7.59
CA PRO A 647 -1.44 5.20 7.48
C PRO A 647 -2.13 5.26 8.85
N GLY A 648 -2.11 4.16 9.61
CA GLY A 648 -2.71 4.12 10.96
C GLY A 648 -2.09 5.15 11.91
N THR A 649 -0.77 5.34 11.87
CA THR A 649 -0.07 6.33 12.72
C THR A 649 -0.48 7.76 12.36
N MET A 650 -0.71 8.05 11.07
CA MET A 650 -1.27 9.34 10.65
C MET A 650 -2.69 9.56 11.17
N VAL A 651 -3.55 8.53 11.11
CA VAL A 651 -4.91 8.60 11.69
C VAL A 651 -4.83 8.83 13.19
N THR A 652 -3.95 8.13 13.91
CA THR A 652 -3.70 8.33 15.35
C THR A 652 -3.29 9.78 15.64
N ALA A 653 -2.38 10.37 14.87
CA ALA A 653 -2.01 11.77 15.06
C ALA A 653 -3.20 12.72 14.83
N ILE A 654 -3.92 12.55 13.72
CA ILE A 654 -5.10 13.37 13.38
C ILE A 654 -6.21 13.23 14.42
N SER A 655 -6.36 12.06 15.04
CA SER A 655 -7.42 11.76 16.00
C SER A 655 -7.45 12.74 17.17
N LYS A 656 -6.29 13.26 17.60
CA LYS A 656 -6.22 14.28 18.66
C LYS A 656 -7.02 15.53 18.29
N ARG A 657 -6.83 16.04 17.07
CA ARG A 657 -7.53 17.22 16.55
C ARG A 657 -9.02 16.95 16.35
N LEU A 658 -9.39 15.74 15.90
CA LEU A 658 -10.80 15.34 15.77
C LEU A 658 -11.48 15.25 17.14
N LYS A 659 -10.83 14.61 18.12
CA LYS A 659 -11.30 14.53 19.51
C LYS A 659 -11.49 15.92 20.12
N GLU A 660 -10.56 16.84 19.91
CA GLU A 660 -10.66 18.20 20.43
C GLU A 660 -11.80 19.00 19.77
N LYS A 661 -11.95 18.88 18.45
CA LYS A 661 -12.96 19.60 17.66
C LYS A 661 -14.38 19.10 17.93
N TYR A 662 -14.58 17.79 17.93
CA TYR A 662 -15.91 17.17 18.02
C TYR A 662 -16.28 16.69 19.43
N LYS A 663 -15.32 16.72 20.38
CA LYS A 663 -15.48 16.26 21.77
C LYS A 663 -15.96 14.80 21.88
N ILE A 664 -15.70 13.99 20.86
CA ILE A 664 -16.11 12.59 20.79
C ILE A 664 -15.06 11.66 21.45
N PRO A 665 -15.47 10.60 22.16
CA PRO A 665 -14.58 9.54 22.60
C PRO A 665 -13.84 8.89 21.42
N TRP A 666 -12.53 8.71 21.56
CA TRP A 666 -11.68 8.11 20.54
C TRP A 666 -10.63 7.20 21.19
N LEU A 667 -10.50 5.97 20.68
CA LEU A 667 -9.52 4.98 21.11
C LEU A 667 -8.64 4.53 19.93
N ASN A 668 -7.32 4.59 20.09
CA ASN A 668 -6.37 4.02 19.12
C ASN A 668 -5.78 2.71 19.68
N LEU A 669 -5.92 1.61 18.93
CA LEU A 669 -5.44 0.27 19.31
C LEU A 669 -4.37 -0.19 18.32
N ALA A 670 -3.11 -0.16 18.76
CA ALA A 670 -1.99 -0.72 18.02
C ALA A 670 -1.89 -2.22 18.29
N LEU A 671 -1.96 -3.02 17.22
CA LEU A 671 -2.03 -4.47 17.25
C LEU A 671 -0.78 -5.07 16.61
N ASP A 672 -0.20 -6.06 17.27
CA ASP A 672 0.99 -6.80 16.82
C ASP A 672 0.88 -8.30 17.11
N GLY A 673 -0.27 -8.76 17.64
CA GLY A 673 -0.50 -10.15 18.05
C GLY A 673 0.09 -10.50 19.40
N LEU A 674 0.58 -9.53 20.19
CA LEU A 674 0.90 -9.76 21.59
C LEU A 674 -0.32 -9.43 22.45
N GLU A 675 -0.59 -10.27 23.46
CA GLU A 675 -1.56 -9.93 24.49
C GLU A 675 -1.04 -8.71 25.28
N GLN A 676 -1.64 -7.57 24.99
CA GLN A 676 -1.42 -6.37 25.78
C GLN A 676 -2.37 -6.41 26.97
N GLY A 677 -1.85 -6.70 28.17
CA GLY A 677 -2.65 -6.83 29.40
C GLY A 677 -3.47 -5.59 29.80
N THR A 678 -3.29 -4.44 29.13
CA THR A 678 -4.07 -3.23 29.35
C THR A 678 -5.14 -2.96 28.28
N THR A 679 -5.17 -3.71 27.18
CA THR A 679 -6.09 -3.43 26.06
C THR A 679 -7.54 -3.57 26.47
N GLU A 680 -7.87 -4.60 27.26
CA GLU A 680 -9.23 -4.82 27.76
C GLU A 680 -9.71 -3.65 28.61
N THR A 681 -8.95 -3.26 29.63
CA THR A 681 -9.26 -2.11 30.48
C THR A 681 -9.40 -0.79 29.70
N ARG A 682 -8.59 -0.62 28.64
CA ARG A 682 -8.68 0.57 27.76
C ARG A 682 -9.98 0.58 26.96
N ILE A 683 -10.45 -0.57 26.47
CA ILE A 683 -11.73 -0.69 25.76
C ILE A 683 -12.88 -0.46 26.74
N GLU A 684 -12.84 -1.04 27.94
CA GLU A 684 -13.86 -0.80 28.98
C GLU A 684 -14.00 0.68 29.34
N ALA A 685 -12.87 1.36 29.59
CA ALA A 685 -12.84 2.78 29.89
C ALA A 685 -13.37 3.62 28.72
N PHE A 686 -13.04 3.25 27.48
CA PHE A 686 -13.58 3.89 26.28
C PHE A 686 -15.09 3.68 26.15
N MET A 687 -15.59 2.46 26.37
CA MET A 687 -17.03 2.16 26.29
C MET A 687 -17.82 2.91 27.36
N TYR A 688 -17.27 3.07 28.56
CA TYR A 688 -17.83 3.96 29.58
C TYR A 688 -17.94 5.40 29.07
N GLN A 689 -16.87 5.95 28.48
CA GLN A 689 -16.88 7.31 27.91
C GLN A 689 -17.91 7.47 26.78
N ALA A 690 -18.01 6.50 25.88
CA ALA A 690 -19.01 6.50 24.80
C ALA A 690 -20.45 6.48 25.34
N LYS A 691 -20.71 5.68 26.37
CA LYS A 691 -22.01 5.65 27.05
C LYS A 691 -22.36 7.00 27.68
N GLN A 692 -21.41 7.63 28.38
CA GLN A 692 -21.64 8.97 28.96
C GLN A 692 -21.84 10.04 27.89
N PHE A 693 -21.06 9.98 26.80
CA PHE A 693 -21.20 10.89 25.66
C PHE A 693 -22.60 10.82 25.04
N LYS A 694 -23.11 9.61 24.82
CA LYS A 694 -24.48 9.38 24.33
C LYS A 694 -25.54 9.96 25.27
N LEU A 695 -25.44 9.71 26.58
CA LEU A 695 -26.39 10.22 27.57
C LEU A 695 -26.42 11.76 27.61
N ASN A 696 -25.24 12.39 27.55
CA ASN A 696 -25.12 13.85 27.53
C ASN A 696 -25.68 14.46 26.23
N LYS A 697 -25.56 13.76 25.11
CA LYS A 697 -26.14 14.19 23.83
C LYS A 697 -27.67 14.18 23.88
N ASN A 698 -28.25 13.13 24.46
CA ASN A 698 -29.70 13.00 24.62
C ASN A 698 -30.29 13.98 25.65
N SER A 699 -29.48 14.45 26.61
CA SER A 699 -29.92 15.41 27.65
C SER A 699 -29.95 16.87 27.19
N LYS A 700 -29.43 17.17 25.98
CA LYS A 700 -29.41 18.51 25.37
C LYS A 700 -30.55 18.78 24.39
N PHE A 701 -31.41 17.78 24.16
CA PHE A 701 -32.67 17.88 23.44
C PHE A 701 -33.80 17.65 24.43
#